data_AF-A0A6N8EG65-F1
#
_entry.id   AF-A0A6N8EG65-F1
#
_cell.length_a   1.000
_cell.length_b   1.000
_cell.length_c   1.000
_cell.angle_alpha   90.00
_cell.angle_beta   90.00
_cell.angle_gamma   90.00
#
_symmetry.space_group_name_H-M   'P 1'
#
loop_
_entity.id
_entity.type
_entity.pdbx_description
1 polymer ?
#
loop_
_entity_poly.entity_id
_entity_poly.type
_entity_poly.pdbx_seq_one_letter_code
_entity_poly.pdbx_strand_id
1 'polypeptide(L)'
;VTSQGAVISATASPVTVNLGTLGTLGTLADDATATVSFRVTIDAGTTNGTVLSNQATVTRDGDTTGVRSDDNGTSGDGLNPTLTPVYTEAPTPLFDKTQTDSSETGSIDSNVLIGEVVTFQLAFTAPSGTTRQLTFADTLPTGLAYVAGSARLWRTSTALNASLNPGGINSANANDPVTLIDGVHLLQSGQTLSLALGNVINSDANAGTTEQYVLEYRARVQNLAGNAKGETLTNSATIRTLNTLGVEQSLTPVVASLSIIEPSLTLNKTVSPSALLSSGGATTYTLVVANTGNAPAYDVCITDPLSDSWTLGTVTATPSGTDAPTGITTEATDCGSDGLRVQVEVFPAGGVLTLTIPVSDTDLSGAPNDQLNNTASATWTSLPGATGSGSGLDAAGTAGTEDGERTGAGSGVNLYTVSDSAQVTINELNLTKTVDDTQRYAIGELVTYRLDISVPANFSVTDAVLTDALPEGLLYVGPVNRVDTNTALTNASLTDSASGTPPTLTITLGTLTNSAASAQTLSLEYGVRVANVLTNQFDTEPLENTATLTFKDPRDDNAEKTRIDAASIQLGEPQLSLTLDAAGPSGTLTNLQAGDVITYTLSLSNASGVGVTTAFDSLLSSVLPAGLTGVSDSLASTDNTNLSSEALSALLATLSIDADGLSTTSDGFDLPAGAVLELTFQAKLDVGVLSGDTIPATTANVTYTSLDGEDATERTGSGTPEVNDYQANDSAQALTIDSTVAFDKQFLPNTRTTFAVGEEVTYRLKVSLIEGTTEDLVLTDTLPAGLSYVGYTLGAGSGDSLTIPFDPATDLTVTPATGPSDTGQVVRFDLGTVVNAANGRRDDDYLTVDLTARVDNVTANQAETVLGNQAKLEYVDAEGNQTLHFDADGETDGNQPLNLTVVEPTVTLVLDQSVETLSLGDTVTYTLTLSASDATAYGVQLVDTLPPGLEYVSATGGTPSIKDQTLTFDLAQLAQGASHEITITARLRPDSVVGVSQPNQATLTWGSIPEASGDADSGRIGSDGAGDGLNNYATSQSVSLTPTTNAVIDATKTVTDLNGGDALAGDTLEYTVILENTGTEHATNVVFTDPIPANTAYVADSTTLNGSRLADSGGGLSF
;
A
#
# COMPACT_ATOMS: atom_id res chain seq x y z
N VAL A 1 -70.22 47.71 -1.75
CA VAL A 1 -69.46 47.07 -2.86
C VAL A 1 -68.40 46.18 -2.25
N THR A 2 -68.80 44.97 -1.87
CA THR A 2 -67.86 43.85 -1.73
C THR A 2 -67.59 43.34 -3.14
N SER A 3 -66.32 43.11 -3.48
CA SER A 3 -65.96 42.69 -4.83
C SER A 3 -66.58 41.33 -5.14
N GLN A 4 -66.95 41.14 -6.39
CA GLN A 4 -67.30 39.84 -6.95
C GLN A 4 -66.25 38.77 -6.63
N GLY A 5 -66.71 37.55 -6.30
CA GLY A 5 -65.84 36.43 -5.94
C GLY A 5 -65.28 36.52 -4.53
N ALA A 6 -65.71 37.51 -3.71
CA ALA A 6 -65.32 37.59 -2.32
C ALA A 6 -66.15 36.63 -1.44
N VAL A 7 -65.45 35.80 -0.67
CA VAL A 7 -66.03 35.01 0.43
C VAL A 7 -66.43 35.98 1.54
N ILE A 8 -67.74 36.09 1.82
CA ILE A 8 -68.25 37.15 2.71
C ILE A 8 -68.10 36.76 4.19
N SER A 9 -68.04 35.46 4.51
CA SER A 9 -67.66 34.96 5.83
C SER A 9 -66.84 33.67 5.71
N ALA A 10 -65.51 33.79 5.77
CA ALA A 10 -64.60 32.64 5.70
C ALA A 10 -64.46 31.90 7.06
N THR A 11 -65.01 32.45 8.14
CA THR A 11 -64.85 31.91 9.51
C THR A 11 -66.18 31.54 10.20
N ALA A 12 -67.30 31.47 9.47
CA ALA A 12 -68.58 30.97 9.96
C ALA A 12 -69.26 30.04 8.92
N SER A 13 -69.93 28.99 9.39
CA SER A 13 -70.67 28.01 8.58
C SER A 13 -72.13 28.44 8.40
N PRO A 14 -72.70 28.45 7.16
CA PRO A 14 -72.12 27.93 5.91
C PRO A 14 -71.23 28.93 5.15
N VAL A 15 -70.25 28.40 4.39
CA VAL A 15 -69.42 29.20 3.48
C VAL A 15 -70.31 29.84 2.42
N THR A 16 -70.41 31.16 2.47
CA THR A 16 -71.22 31.94 1.52
C THR A 16 -70.31 32.77 0.63
N VAL A 17 -70.43 32.57 -0.68
CA VAL A 17 -69.65 33.29 -1.69
C VAL A 17 -70.57 34.27 -2.41
N ASN A 18 -70.23 35.57 -2.37
CA ASN A 18 -70.93 36.54 -3.20
C ASN A 18 -70.37 36.45 -4.62
N LEU A 19 -71.14 35.87 -5.53
CA LEU A 19 -70.77 35.88 -6.94
C LEU A 19 -70.84 37.29 -7.54
N GLY A 20 -71.45 38.26 -6.86
CA GLY A 20 -71.49 39.68 -7.22
C GLY A 20 -72.19 39.95 -8.55
N THR A 21 -72.21 41.24 -8.95
CA THR A 21 -72.51 41.66 -10.32
C THR A 21 -71.23 41.57 -11.16
N LEU A 22 -71.15 40.59 -12.08
CA LEU A 22 -70.07 40.47 -13.10
C LEU A 22 -70.06 41.78 -13.91
N GLY A 23 -69.01 42.60 -13.74
CA GLY A 23 -69.04 44.06 -13.95
C GLY A 23 -69.65 44.59 -15.25
N THR A 24 -70.20 45.81 -15.18
CA THR A 24 -70.76 46.69 -16.25
C THR A 24 -71.42 46.05 -17.48
N LEU A 25 -71.96 44.84 -17.35
CA LEU A 25 -73.15 44.27 -17.98
C LEU A 25 -73.61 43.09 -17.08
N GLY A 26 -74.01 43.40 -15.84
CA GLY A 26 -74.31 42.46 -14.77
C GLY A 26 -75.43 41.46 -15.02
N THR A 27 -75.09 40.32 -15.62
CA THR A 27 -75.85 39.05 -15.65
C THR A 27 -74.87 37.88 -15.87
N LEU A 28 -75.05 36.74 -15.18
CA LEU A 28 -74.57 35.46 -15.72
C LEU A 28 -75.35 35.27 -17.02
N ALA A 29 -74.69 35.46 -18.17
CA ALA A 29 -75.35 35.40 -19.47
C ALA A 29 -75.93 33.99 -19.69
N ASP A 30 -76.89 33.87 -20.62
CA ASP A 30 -77.40 32.57 -21.04
C ASP A 30 -76.22 31.65 -21.45
N ASP A 31 -76.26 30.39 -21.03
CA ASP A 31 -75.16 29.40 -21.14
C ASP A 31 -73.82 29.74 -20.44
N ALA A 32 -73.76 30.81 -19.64
CA ALA A 32 -72.56 31.09 -18.83
C ALA A 32 -72.52 30.22 -17.57
N THR A 33 -71.35 29.63 -17.29
CA THR A 33 -71.13 28.85 -16.06
C THR A 33 -70.27 29.64 -15.07
N ALA A 34 -70.66 29.61 -13.79
CA ALA A 34 -69.80 30.04 -12.69
C ALA A 34 -69.51 28.86 -11.79
N THR A 35 -68.22 28.54 -11.62
CA THR A 35 -67.76 27.46 -10.74
C THR A 35 -67.30 28.05 -9.41
N VAL A 36 -67.85 27.52 -8.32
CA VAL A 36 -67.39 27.83 -6.95
C VAL A 36 -66.67 26.62 -6.40
N SER A 37 -65.48 26.83 -5.84
CA SER A 37 -64.71 25.80 -5.13
C SER A 37 -64.27 26.33 -3.76
N PHE A 38 -64.39 25.49 -2.74
CA PHE A 38 -63.92 25.79 -1.39
C PHE A 38 -63.30 24.54 -0.74
N ARG A 39 -62.50 24.72 0.31
CA ARG A 39 -61.85 23.64 1.05
C ARG A 39 -62.37 23.62 2.48
N VAL A 40 -62.59 22.43 3.02
CA VAL A 40 -62.94 22.21 4.43
C VAL A 40 -61.98 21.17 5.03
N THR A 41 -61.72 21.29 6.32
CA THR A 41 -60.93 20.33 7.10
C THR A 41 -61.86 19.54 7.99
N ILE A 42 -61.74 18.21 8.02
CA ILE A 42 -62.52 17.35 8.91
C ILE A 42 -61.89 17.40 10.31
N ASP A 43 -62.70 17.61 11.35
CA ASP A 43 -62.20 17.71 12.73
C ASP A 43 -61.57 16.41 13.19
N ALA A 44 -60.41 16.50 13.87
CA ALA A 44 -59.58 15.36 14.27
C ALA A 44 -60.26 14.36 15.21
N GLY A 45 -61.41 14.73 15.82
CA GLY A 45 -62.23 13.85 16.66
C GLY A 45 -63.37 13.13 15.94
N THR A 46 -63.47 13.23 14.61
CA THR A 46 -64.54 12.61 13.82
C THR A 46 -64.40 11.08 13.86
N THR A 47 -65.42 10.40 14.37
CA THR A 47 -65.39 8.96 14.61
C THR A 47 -65.20 8.18 13.31
N ASN A 48 -64.34 7.16 13.31
CA ASN A 48 -64.09 6.29 12.16
C ASN A 48 -65.41 5.66 11.63
N GLY A 49 -65.65 5.70 10.32
CA GLY A 49 -66.88 5.24 9.69
C GLY A 49 -68.00 6.28 9.63
N THR A 50 -67.75 7.54 10.01
CA THR A 50 -68.74 8.63 9.89
C THR A 50 -68.95 9.00 8.43
N VAL A 51 -70.17 8.90 7.90
CA VAL A 51 -70.51 9.39 6.55
C VAL A 51 -70.93 10.85 6.62
N LEU A 52 -70.09 11.74 6.08
CA LEU A 52 -70.38 13.16 5.97
C LEU A 52 -71.27 13.43 4.76
N SER A 53 -72.42 14.07 4.99
CA SER A 53 -73.38 14.45 3.96
C SER A 53 -73.26 15.96 3.67
N ASN A 54 -73.04 16.35 2.41
CA ASN A 54 -72.92 17.76 2.01
C ASN A 54 -73.86 18.12 0.85
N GLN A 55 -74.58 19.24 0.97
CA GLN A 55 -75.50 19.75 -0.04
C GLN A 55 -75.38 21.28 -0.13
N ALA A 56 -75.12 21.80 -1.33
CA ALA A 56 -75.11 23.25 -1.57
C ALA A 56 -76.53 23.78 -1.83
N THR A 57 -76.77 25.06 -1.57
CA THR A 57 -78.01 25.75 -1.96
C THR A 57 -77.66 27.08 -2.63
N VAL A 58 -78.27 27.39 -3.78
CA VAL A 58 -78.02 28.60 -4.56
C VAL A 58 -79.27 29.48 -4.55
N THR A 59 -79.11 30.74 -4.15
CA THR A 59 -80.17 31.77 -4.16
C THR A 59 -79.82 32.89 -5.14
N ARG A 60 -80.82 33.68 -5.55
CA ARG A 60 -80.65 34.87 -6.41
C ARG A 60 -81.58 35.99 -5.93
N ASP A 61 -81.28 37.24 -6.29
CA ASP A 61 -82.12 38.38 -5.86
C ASP A 61 -83.59 38.19 -6.31
N GLY A 62 -84.50 38.33 -5.35
CA GLY A 62 -85.93 38.04 -5.50
C GLY A 62 -86.35 36.59 -5.18
N ASP A 63 -85.42 35.66 -4.93
CA ASP A 63 -85.69 34.29 -4.52
C ASP A 63 -84.90 33.95 -3.24
N THR A 64 -85.61 33.96 -2.11
CA THR A 64 -85.03 33.71 -0.80
C THR A 64 -85.11 32.24 -0.38
N THR A 65 -85.65 31.33 -1.20
CA THR A 65 -85.83 29.92 -0.82
C THR A 65 -84.70 29.01 -1.30
N GLY A 66 -84.08 29.32 -2.45
CA GLY A 66 -82.86 28.69 -2.95
C GLY A 66 -83.02 27.27 -3.50
N VAL A 67 -82.20 26.91 -4.49
CA VAL A 67 -82.17 25.58 -5.15
C VAL A 67 -81.00 24.76 -4.62
N ARG A 68 -81.24 23.51 -4.22
CA ARG A 68 -80.21 22.61 -3.71
C ARG A 68 -79.47 21.87 -4.83
N SER A 69 -78.20 21.54 -4.60
CA SER A 69 -77.39 20.71 -5.51
C SER A 69 -77.87 19.24 -5.54
N ASP A 70 -77.35 18.42 -6.46
CA ASP A 70 -77.66 16.99 -6.63
C ASP A 70 -76.40 16.25 -7.14
N ASP A 71 -76.12 15.06 -6.61
CA ASP A 71 -74.85 14.31 -6.77
C ASP A 71 -74.85 13.32 -7.96
N ASN A 72 -76.02 12.85 -8.39
CA ASN A 72 -76.12 11.83 -9.45
C ASN A 72 -76.36 12.43 -10.85
N GLY A 73 -76.45 13.76 -10.95
CA GLY A 73 -76.64 14.49 -12.21
C GLY A 73 -78.07 14.49 -12.77
N THR A 74 -79.10 14.16 -11.96
CA THR A 74 -80.48 13.97 -12.43
C THR A 74 -81.48 14.78 -11.59
N SER A 75 -81.69 16.06 -11.94
CA SER A 75 -82.34 17.08 -11.09
C SER A 75 -83.83 16.89 -10.69
N GLY A 76 -84.45 15.73 -10.93
CA GLY A 76 -85.89 15.50 -10.75
C GLY A 76 -86.26 14.29 -9.91
N ASP A 77 -85.31 13.48 -9.42
CA ASP A 77 -85.58 12.25 -8.66
C ASP A 77 -85.58 12.45 -7.13
N GLY A 78 -85.18 13.62 -6.65
CA GLY A 78 -85.10 13.96 -5.25
C GLY A 78 -83.94 14.90 -4.96
N LEU A 79 -83.73 15.21 -3.68
CA LEU A 79 -82.54 15.94 -3.24
C LEU A 79 -81.51 14.90 -2.78
N ASN A 80 -80.46 14.64 -3.59
CA ASN A 80 -79.40 13.70 -3.23
C ASN A 80 -78.15 14.47 -2.74
N PRO A 81 -77.85 14.44 -1.43
CA PRO A 81 -76.62 15.04 -0.93
C PRO A 81 -75.42 14.14 -1.25
N THR A 82 -74.27 14.74 -1.54
CA THR A 82 -73.03 14.00 -1.72
C THR A 82 -72.61 13.39 -0.38
N LEU A 83 -72.46 12.07 -0.36
CA LEU A 83 -72.07 11.30 0.83
C LEU A 83 -70.58 10.93 0.77
N THR A 84 -69.82 11.34 1.78
CA THR A 84 -68.38 11.13 1.90
C THR A 84 -68.07 10.39 3.21
N PRO A 85 -67.83 9.07 3.20
CA PRO A 85 -67.38 8.34 4.38
C PRO A 85 -66.00 8.81 4.84
N VAL A 86 -65.83 8.99 6.15
CA VAL A 86 -64.58 9.39 6.81
C VAL A 86 -64.03 8.19 7.55
N TYR A 87 -62.83 7.79 7.17
CA TYR A 87 -62.07 6.74 7.85
C TYR A 87 -60.78 7.32 8.45
N THR A 88 -60.35 6.77 9.59
CA THR A 88 -59.10 7.18 10.24
C THR A 88 -57.85 6.56 9.58
N GLU A 89 -58.05 5.52 8.75
CA GLU A 89 -57.09 4.98 7.76
C GLU A 89 -57.89 4.46 6.55
N ALA A 90 -57.38 4.64 5.32
CA ALA A 90 -58.04 4.10 4.12
C ALA A 90 -57.94 2.57 4.11
N PRO A 91 -59.02 1.80 3.89
CA PRO A 91 -58.92 0.35 3.75
C PRO A 91 -57.98 0.02 2.59
N THR A 92 -56.86 -0.63 2.90
CA THR A 92 -55.87 -1.05 1.90
C THR A 92 -56.46 -2.17 1.05
N PRO A 93 -56.57 -2.03 -0.28
CA PRO A 93 -56.99 -3.12 -1.13
C PRO A 93 -56.05 -4.32 -0.96
N LEU A 94 -56.62 -5.51 -0.78
CA LEU A 94 -55.87 -6.76 -0.79
C LEU A 94 -55.91 -7.35 -2.19
N PHE A 95 -54.75 -7.74 -2.67
CA PHE A 95 -54.60 -8.41 -3.95
C PHE A 95 -53.81 -9.69 -3.70
N ASP A 96 -54.27 -10.81 -4.25
CA ASP A 96 -53.65 -12.11 -4.08
C ASP A 96 -53.61 -12.87 -5.40
N LYS A 97 -52.63 -13.78 -5.52
CA LYS A 97 -52.42 -14.63 -6.69
C LYS A 97 -52.11 -16.04 -6.24
N THR A 98 -52.89 -16.99 -6.75
CA THR A 98 -52.75 -18.41 -6.44
C THR A 98 -52.75 -19.25 -7.72
N GLN A 99 -52.05 -20.38 -7.70
CA GLN A 99 -52.29 -21.48 -8.64
C GLN A 99 -53.29 -22.41 -7.96
N THR A 100 -54.40 -22.70 -8.64
CA THR A 100 -55.56 -23.37 -8.03
C THR A 100 -55.80 -24.76 -8.59
N ASP A 101 -55.26 -25.07 -9.76
CA ASP A 101 -55.45 -26.38 -10.41
C ASP A 101 -54.30 -26.68 -11.39
N SER A 102 -54.12 -27.95 -11.72
CA SER A 102 -53.19 -28.45 -12.76
C SER A 102 -53.84 -29.55 -13.59
N SER A 103 -53.51 -29.62 -14.89
CA SER A 103 -54.11 -30.61 -15.80
C SER A 103 -53.67 -32.05 -15.52
N GLU A 104 -52.59 -32.25 -14.76
CA GLU A 104 -52.00 -33.56 -14.51
C GLU A 104 -52.02 -33.93 -13.03
N THR A 105 -52.45 -35.17 -12.75
CA THR A 105 -52.51 -35.69 -11.38
C THR A 105 -51.13 -35.99 -10.78
N GLY A 106 -50.08 -36.02 -11.61
CA GLY A 106 -48.68 -36.15 -11.18
C GLY A 106 -48.09 -34.87 -10.60
N SER A 107 -48.78 -33.74 -10.79
CA SER A 107 -48.39 -32.41 -10.34
C SER A 107 -49.08 -32.08 -9.01
N ILE A 108 -48.37 -32.31 -7.90
CA ILE A 108 -48.88 -32.00 -6.55
C ILE A 108 -48.46 -30.58 -6.12
N ASP A 109 -49.37 -29.86 -5.49
CA ASP A 109 -49.18 -28.47 -5.05
C ASP A 109 -48.66 -27.57 -6.19
N SER A 110 -47.51 -26.93 -5.98
CA SER A 110 -46.85 -26.05 -6.96
C SER A 110 -45.87 -26.77 -7.89
N ASN A 111 -45.72 -28.09 -7.78
CA ASN A 111 -44.83 -28.84 -8.68
C ASN A 111 -45.51 -29.05 -10.02
N VAL A 112 -44.75 -28.86 -11.10
CA VAL A 112 -45.28 -28.94 -12.46
C VAL A 112 -44.44 -29.77 -13.42
N LEU A 113 -45.12 -30.44 -14.34
CA LEU A 113 -44.59 -31.23 -15.45
C LEU A 113 -44.56 -30.40 -16.74
N ILE A 114 -43.63 -30.74 -17.63
CA ILE A 114 -43.48 -30.05 -18.91
C ILE A 114 -44.62 -30.44 -19.86
N GLY A 115 -45.26 -29.43 -20.46
CA GLY A 115 -46.39 -29.56 -21.37
C GLY A 115 -47.76 -29.38 -20.71
N GLU A 116 -47.83 -29.44 -19.37
CA GLU A 116 -49.10 -29.37 -18.65
C GLU A 116 -49.70 -27.95 -18.63
N VAL A 117 -50.99 -27.86 -18.29
CA VAL A 117 -51.73 -26.61 -18.16
C VAL A 117 -52.09 -26.35 -16.70
N VAL A 118 -51.65 -25.22 -16.17
CA VAL A 118 -51.96 -24.74 -14.82
C VAL A 118 -53.01 -23.63 -14.85
N THR A 119 -53.85 -23.57 -13.82
CA THR A 119 -54.85 -22.51 -13.64
C THR A 119 -54.39 -21.52 -12.57
N PHE A 120 -54.35 -20.23 -12.91
CA PHE A 120 -54.08 -19.13 -11.98
C PHE A 120 -55.34 -18.34 -11.67
N GLN A 121 -55.47 -17.90 -10.43
CA GLN A 121 -56.50 -16.95 -10.00
C GLN A 121 -55.86 -15.69 -9.40
N LEU A 122 -56.39 -14.54 -9.79
CA LEU A 122 -56.06 -13.22 -9.26
C LEU A 122 -57.28 -12.66 -8.53
N ALA A 123 -57.20 -12.53 -7.21
CA ALA A 123 -58.30 -12.05 -6.38
C ALA A 123 -58.03 -10.63 -5.87
N PHE A 124 -58.85 -9.67 -6.28
CA PHE A 124 -58.82 -8.30 -5.78
C PHE A 124 -59.99 -8.05 -4.84
N THR A 125 -59.69 -7.78 -3.57
CA THR A 125 -60.67 -7.33 -2.58
C THR A 125 -60.92 -5.82 -2.73
N ALA A 126 -62.12 -5.47 -3.19
CA ALA A 126 -62.49 -4.09 -3.44
C ALA A 126 -62.94 -3.40 -2.13
N PRO A 127 -62.26 -2.33 -1.68
CA PRO A 127 -62.71 -1.57 -0.52
C PRO A 127 -64.08 -0.92 -0.78
N SER A 128 -64.85 -0.69 0.29
CA SER A 128 -66.12 0.04 0.20
C SER A 128 -65.93 1.43 -0.42
N GLY A 129 -66.87 1.86 -1.27
CA GLY A 129 -66.76 3.10 -2.05
C GLY A 129 -66.28 2.88 -3.48
N THR A 130 -65.65 3.89 -4.09
CA THR A 130 -65.23 3.86 -5.50
C THR A 130 -63.72 3.71 -5.65
N THR A 131 -63.27 2.62 -6.28
CA THR A 131 -61.91 2.44 -6.77
C THR A 131 -61.84 2.92 -8.21
N ARG A 132 -60.98 3.90 -8.53
CA ARG A 132 -60.95 4.50 -9.89
C ARG A 132 -60.00 3.75 -10.81
N GLN A 133 -60.43 3.52 -12.05
CA GLN A 133 -59.63 2.96 -13.15
C GLN A 133 -58.82 1.70 -12.77
N LEU A 134 -59.48 0.72 -12.14
CA LEU A 134 -58.88 -0.56 -11.80
C LEU A 134 -58.51 -1.35 -13.06
N THR A 135 -57.26 -1.79 -13.13
CA THR A 135 -56.73 -2.65 -14.19
C THR A 135 -55.85 -3.75 -13.59
N PHE A 136 -56.13 -5.01 -13.89
CA PHE A 136 -55.23 -6.13 -13.62
C PHE A 136 -54.10 -6.13 -14.67
N ALA A 137 -52.87 -6.44 -14.23
CA ALA A 137 -51.72 -6.64 -15.10
C ALA A 137 -50.90 -7.82 -14.58
N ASP A 138 -50.79 -8.89 -15.36
CA ASP A 138 -50.10 -10.13 -15.00
C ASP A 138 -49.04 -10.47 -16.03
N THR A 139 -47.79 -10.69 -15.63
CA THR A 139 -46.67 -10.98 -16.53
C THR A 139 -46.18 -12.40 -16.32
N LEU A 140 -46.44 -13.26 -17.30
CA LEU A 140 -45.99 -14.64 -17.30
C LEU A 140 -44.46 -14.71 -17.48
N PRO A 141 -43.72 -15.49 -16.67
CA PRO A 141 -42.30 -15.72 -16.90
C PRO A 141 -42.09 -16.45 -18.23
N THR A 142 -40.90 -16.30 -18.82
CA THR A 142 -40.47 -17.17 -19.91
C THR A 142 -40.55 -18.63 -19.45
N GLY A 143 -41.16 -19.49 -20.25
CA GLY A 143 -41.46 -20.87 -19.85
C GLY A 143 -42.95 -21.12 -19.54
N LEU A 144 -43.76 -20.08 -19.35
CA LEU A 144 -45.23 -20.19 -19.30
C LEU A 144 -45.86 -19.47 -20.50
N ALA A 145 -46.82 -20.11 -21.16
CA ALA A 145 -47.58 -19.49 -22.25
C ALA A 145 -49.07 -19.41 -21.91
N TYR A 146 -49.70 -18.26 -22.11
CA TYR A 146 -51.14 -18.09 -21.89
C TYR A 146 -51.96 -19.00 -22.83
N VAL A 147 -52.96 -19.70 -22.28
CA VAL A 147 -53.91 -20.49 -23.07
C VAL A 147 -55.06 -19.59 -23.50
N ALA A 148 -55.07 -19.19 -24.78
CA ALA A 148 -56.09 -18.31 -25.34
C ALA A 148 -57.53 -18.84 -25.13
N GLY A 149 -58.45 -17.94 -24.79
CA GLY A 149 -59.85 -18.23 -24.51
C GLY A 149 -60.13 -18.85 -23.14
N SER A 150 -59.10 -19.02 -22.29
CA SER A 150 -59.26 -19.60 -20.95
C SER A 150 -59.76 -18.61 -19.90
N ALA A 151 -59.68 -17.30 -20.15
CA ALA A 151 -59.90 -16.31 -19.10
C ALA A 151 -61.37 -16.17 -18.69
N ARG A 152 -61.62 -16.16 -17.38
CA ARG A 152 -62.94 -16.00 -16.75
C ARG A 152 -62.87 -14.94 -15.65
N LEU A 153 -63.96 -14.21 -15.46
CA LEU A 153 -64.08 -13.20 -14.39
C LEU A 153 -65.37 -13.44 -13.61
N TRP A 154 -65.31 -13.40 -12.27
CA TRP A 154 -66.51 -13.29 -11.44
C TRP A 154 -66.33 -12.25 -10.33
N ARG A 155 -67.43 -11.95 -9.66
CA ARG A 155 -67.47 -11.11 -8.45
C ARG A 155 -68.12 -11.90 -7.32
N THR A 156 -67.62 -11.78 -6.10
CA THR A 156 -68.18 -12.52 -4.95
C THR A 156 -69.47 -11.90 -4.40
N SER A 157 -69.80 -10.68 -4.82
CA SER A 157 -71.02 -9.95 -4.43
C SER A 157 -71.58 -9.12 -5.58
N THR A 158 -72.91 -9.02 -5.65
CA THR A 158 -73.60 -8.15 -6.61
C THR A 158 -73.51 -6.66 -6.26
N ALA A 159 -73.00 -6.33 -5.07
CA ALA A 159 -72.68 -4.96 -4.63
C ALA A 159 -71.48 -4.35 -5.38
N LEU A 160 -70.68 -5.17 -6.08
CA LEU A 160 -69.57 -4.71 -6.90
C LEU A 160 -70.01 -4.37 -8.33
N ASN A 161 -69.74 -3.15 -8.79
CA ASN A 161 -70.08 -2.74 -10.15
C ASN A 161 -68.87 -2.12 -10.86
N ALA A 162 -68.47 -2.68 -12.00
CA ALA A 162 -67.35 -2.23 -12.82
C ALA A 162 -67.83 -1.43 -14.04
N SER A 163 -67.41 -0.18 -14.19
CA SER A 163 -67.87 0.72 -15.26
C SER A 163 -67.63 0.22 -16.69
N LEU A 164 -66.54 -0.53 -16.93
CA LEU A 164 -66.26 -1.10 -18.26
C LEU A 164 -66.97 -2.44 -18.50
N ASN A 165 -67.51 -3.06 -17.44
CA ASN A 165 -68.36 -4.24 -17.50
C ASN A 165 -67.86 -5.37 -18.45
N PRO A 166 -66.60 -5.80 -18.37
CA PRO A 166 -66.07 -6.80 -19.29
C PRO A 166 -66.84 -8.13 -19.16
N GLY A 167 -67.15 -8.74 -20.30
CA GLY A 167 -67.96 -9.97 -20.34
C GLY A 167 -69.39 -9.82 -19.78
N GLY A 168 -69.85 -8.60 -19.49
CA GLY A 168 -71.15 -8.37 -18.86
C GLY A 168 -71.21 -8.68 -17.36
N ILE A 169 -70.06 -8.67 -16.66
CA ILE A 169 -69.92 -9.09 -15.27
C ILE A 169 -70.92 -8.45 -14.27
N ASN A 170 -71.36 -7.22 -14.49
CA ASN A 170 -72.32 -6.53 -13.62
C ASN A 170 -73.73 -7.13 -13.66
N SER A 171 -74.05 -7.90 -14.69
CA SER A 171 -75.33 -8.58 -14.87
C SER A 171 -75.30 -10.06 -14.45
N ALA A 172 -74.10 -10.61 -14.20
CA ALA A 172 -73.94 -11.97 -13.69
C ALA A 172 -74.27 -12.04 -12.19
N ASN A 173 -74.72 -13.20 -11.70
CA ASN A 173 -74.89 -13.40 -10.26
C ASN A 173 -73.53 -13.44 -9.56
N ALA A 174 -73.54 -13.25 -8.24
CA ALA A 174 -72.34 -13.42 -7.43
C ALA A 174 -71.81 -14.86 -7.56
N ASN A 175 -70.49 -15.00 -7.73
CA ASN A 175 -69.76 -16.25 -7.96
C ASN A 175 -70.07 -16.99 -9.27
N ASP A 176 -70.86 -16.41 -10.17
CA ASP A 176 -71.05 -16.94 -11.52
C ASP A 176 -70.00 -16.33 -12.48
N PRO A 177 -69.08 -17.14 -13.05
CA PRO A 177 -68.06 -16.64 -13.95
C PRO A 177 -68.60 -16.26 -15.33
N VAL A 178 -68.13 -15.12 -15.85
CA VAL A 178 -68.32 -14.70 -17.24
C VAL A 178 -67.05 -14.97 -18.05
N THR A 179 -67.22 -15.32 -19.32
CA THR A 179 -66.10 -15.51 -20.25
C THR A 179 -65.57 -14.18 -20.78
N LEU A 180 -64.25 -14.02 -20.73
CA LEU A 180 -63.57 -12.88 -21.34
C LEU A 180 -63.22 -13.23 -22.79
N ILE A 181 -63.25 -12.20 -23.66
CA ILE A 181 -62.90 -12.34 -25.07
C ILE A 181 -61.50 -11.73 -25.23
N ASP A 182 -60.55 -12.52 -25.72
CA ASP A 182 -59.18 -12.09 -25.91
C ASP A 182 -59.09 -10.98 -26.97
N GLY A 183 -58.18 -10.02 -26.76
CA GLY A 183 -58.02 -8.84 -27.61
C GLY A 183 -59.14 -7.79 -27.48
N VAL A 184 -60.23 -8.11 -26.78
CA VAL A 184 -61.37 -7.19 -26.55
C VAL A 184 -61.49 -6.85 -25.06
N HIS A 185 -61.65 -7.86 -24.21
CA HIS A 185 -61.76 -7.68 -22.76
C HIS A 185 -60.41 -7.89 -22.06
N LEU A 186 -59.70 -8.98 -22.41
CA LEU A 186 -58.36 -9.28 -21.91
C LEU A 186 -57.35 -8.99 -23.03
N LEU A 187 -56.42 -8.06 -22.79
CA LEU A 187 -55.39 -7.68 -23.75
C LEU A 187 -54.10 -8.45 -23.42
N GLN A 188 -53.50 -9.07 -24.43
CA GLN A 188 -52.19 -9.70 -24.32
C GLN A 188 -51.16 -8.90 -25.11
N SER A 189 -50.06 -8.51 -24.46
CA SER A 189 -48.90 -7.87 -25.09
C SER A 189 -47.63 -8.60 -24.66
N GLY A 190 -47.10 -9.45 -25.53
CA GLY A 190 -46.04 -10.40 -25.17
C GLY A 190 -46.55 -11.37 -24.09
N GLN A 191 -45.82 -11.43 -22.97
CA GLN A 191 -46.17 -12.26 -21.81
C GLN A 191 -47.11 -11.58 -20.81
N THR A 192 -47.45 -10.29 -21.02
CA THR A 192 -48.30 -9.54 -20.09
C THR A 192 -49.76 -9.61 -20.52
N LEU A 193 -50.62 -10.08 -19.61
CA LEU A 193 -52.08 -10.07 -19.69
C LEU A 193 -52.63 -8.86 -18.92
N SER A 194 -53.58 -8.13 -19.51
CA SER A 194 -54.19 -6.96 -18.88
C SER A 194 -55.71 -6.91 -19.04
N LEU A 195 -56.42 -6.66 -17.94
CA LEU A 195 -57.88 -6.54 -17.89
C LEU A 195 -58.28 -5.26 -17.16
N ALA A 196 -58.93 -4.33 -17.87
CA ALA A 196 -59.45 -3.10 -17.29
C ALA A 196 -60.91 -3.26 -16.83
N LEU A 197 -61.18 -2.96 -15.55
CA LEU A 197 -62.53 -2.87 -14.98
C LEU A 197 -63.05 -1.42 -14.96
N GLY A 198 -62.15 -0.44 -15.09
CA GLY A 198 -62.48 0.97 -14.99
C GLY A 198 -62.80 1.37 -13.55
N ASN A 199 -63.71 2.32 -13.34
CA ASN A 199 -64.17 2.63 -12.00
C ASN A 199 -65.00 1.47 -11.44
N VAL A 200 -64.62 0.97 -10.27
CA VAL A 200 -65.32 -0.08 -9.53
C VAL A 200 -65.99 0.55 -8.32
N ILE A 201 -67.28 0.32 -8.15
CA ILE A 201 -68.06 0.74 -6.99
C ILE A 201 -68.35 -0.50 -6.15
N ASN A 202 -67.93 -0.50 -4.88
CA ASN A 202 -68.43 -1.40 -3.85
C ASN A 202 -69.45 -0.64 -3.00
N SER A 203 -70.73 -0.92 -3.19
CA SER A 203 -71.82 -0.27 -2.45
C SER A 203 -72.12 -0.91 -1.09
N ASP A 204 -71.44 -1.99 -0.73
CA ASP A 204 -71.57 -2.62 0.58
C ASP A 204 -70.65 -1.91 1.59
N ALA A 205 -71.22 -1.47 2.71
CA ALA A 205 -70.49 -0.78 3.78
C ALA A 205 -70.16 -1.73 4.95
N ASN A 206 -70.52 -3.00 4.86
CA ASN A 206 -70.31 -3.98 5.93
C ASN A 206 -68.88 -4.53 5.94
N ALA A 207 -68.11 -4.23 6.99
CA ALA A 207 -66.74 -4.74 7.14
C ALA A 207 -66.64 -6.26 7.44
N GLY A 208 -67.76 -6.97 7.58
CA GLY A 208 -67.82 -8.41 7.87
C GLY A 208 -67.92 -9.34 6.66
N THR A 209 -68.05 -8.80 5.45
CA THR A 209 -68.06 -9.55 4.19
C THR A 209 -66.93 -9.05 3.28
N THR A 210 -66.29 -9.96 2.55
CA THR A 210 -65.17 -9.63 1.65
C THR A 210 -65.65 -9.67 0.20
N GLU A 211 -65.83 -8.51 -0.42
CA GLU A 211 -66.21 -8.42 -1.82
C GLU A 211 -64.99 -8.40 -2.74
N GLN A 212 -64.91 -9.36 -3.66
CA GLN A 212 -63.77 -9.53 -4.54
C GLN A 212 -64.19 -9.63 -6.01
N TYR A 213 -63.33 -9.15 -6.90
CA TYR A 213 -63.27 -9.63 -8.28
C TYR A 213 -62.19 -10.70 -8.38
N VAL A 214 -62.49 -11.81 -9.04
CA VAL A 214 -61.52 -12.88 -9.29
C VAL A 214 -61.39 -13.10 -10.78
N LEU A 215 -60.17 -12.92 -11.28
CA LEU A 215 -59.77 -13.24 -12.66
C LEU A 215 -59.06 -14.59 -12.66
N GLU A 216 -59.65 -15.57 -13.34
CA GLU A 216 -59.04 -16.87 -13.59
C GLU A 216 -58.54 -16.95 -15.02
N TYR A 217 -57.38 -17.56 -15.22
CA TYR A 217 -56.88 -17.88 -16.54
C TYR A 217 -55.92 -19.09 -16.49
N ARG A 218 -55.67 -19.72 -17.64
CA ARG A 218 -54.80 -20.88 -17.76
C ARG A 218 -53.50 -20.55 -18.47
N ALA A 219 -52.41 -21.19 -18.06
CA ALA A 219 -51.11 -21.10 -18.69
C ALA A 219 -50.47 -22.48 -18.85
N ARG A 220 -49.77 -22.69 -19.95
CA ARG A 220 -49.07 -23.94 -20.27
C ARG A 220 -47.59 -23.86 -19.90
N VAL A 221 -47.06 -24.89 -19.26
CA VAL A 221 -45.61 -25.08 -19.06
C VAL A 221 -44.98 -25.50 -20.38
N GLN A 222 -44.18 -24.63 -20.98
CA GLN A 222 -43.62 -24.86 -22.32
C GLN A 222 -42.44 -25.87 -22.29
N ASN A 223 -42.26 -26.60 -23.38
CA ASN A 223 -41.09 -27.47 -23.59
C ASN A 223 -39.91 -26.67 -24.14
N LEU A 224 -39.27 -25.90 -23.27
CA LEU A 224 -38.12 -25.05 -23.57
C LEU A 224 -36.89 -25.51 -22.78
N ALA A 225 -35.69 -25.16 -23.26
CA ALA A 225 -34.43 -25.54 -22.60
C ALA A 225 -34.28 -24.91 -21.20
N GLY A 226 -34.86 -23.71 -21.01
CA GLY A 226 -34.89 -23.04 -19.71
C GLY A 226 -35.88 -23.63 -18.72
N ASN A 227 -36.78 -24.52 -19.16
CA ASN A 227 -37.70 -25.23 -18.28
C ASN A 227 -37.07 -26.59 -17.93
N ALA A 228 -36.24 -26.63 -16.89
CA ALA A 228 -35.49 -27.82 -16.48
C ALA A 228 -35.80 -28.23 -15.02
N LYS A 229 -35.50 -29.48 -14.65
CA LYS A 229 -35.66 -30.02 -13.30
C LYS A 229 -35.11 -29.07 -12.23
N GLY A 230 -35.96 -28.66 -11.29
CA GLY A 230 -35.63 -27.79 -10.17
C GLY A 230 -35.76 -26.29 -10.44
N GLU A 231 -36.00 -25.88 -11.70
CA GLU A 231 -36.24 -24.48 -12.04
C GLU A 231 -37.58 -23.99 -11.49
N THR A 232 -37.63 -22.71 -11.11
CA THR A 232 -38.84 -22.09 -10.53
C THR A 232 -39.39 -21.02 -11.46
N LEU A 233 -40.60 -21.23 -11.97
CA LEU A 233 -41.35 -20.26 -12.77
C LEU A 233 -42.17 -19.35 -11.86
N THR A 234 -41.72 -18.11 -11.66
CA THR A 234 -42.40 -17.13 -10.81
C THR A 234 -43.29 -16.21 -11.63
N ASN A 235 -44.59 -16.39 -11.50
CA ASN A 235 -45.61 -15.61 -12.18
C ASN A 235 -46.04 -14.40 -11.35
N SER A 236 -45.94 -13.19 -11.89
CA SER A 236 -46.11 -11.94 -11.13
C SER A 236 -47.24 -11.07 -11.67
N ALA A 237 -48.19 -10.73 -10.79
CA ALA A 237 -49.31 -9.87 -11.12
C ALA A 237 -49.34 -8.63 -10.22
N THR A 238 -49.85 -7.53 -10.75
CA THR A 238 -50.18 -6.31 -10.01
C THR A 238 -51.54 -5.77 -10.46
N ILE A 239 -52.08 -4.84 -9.70
CA ILE A 239 -53.21 -4.00 -10.12
C ILE A 239 -52.77 -2.55 -10.21
N ARG A 240 -53.39 -1.82 -11.12
CA ARG A 240 -53.23 -0.37 -11.30
C ARG A 240 -54.55 0.33 -11.05
N THR A 241 -54.54 1.42 -10.31
CA THR A 241 -55.70 2.26 -10.00
C THR A 241 -55.33 3.74 -10.09
N LEU A 242 -56.30 4.65 -10.20
CA LEU A 242 -56.04 6.08 -10.03
C LEU A 242 -56.38 6.53 -8.59
N ASN A 243 -55.51 7.31 -7.97
CA ASN A 243 -55.86 7.99 -6.73
C ASN A 243 -56.86 9.14 -6.97
N THR A 244 -57.27 9.81 -5.90
CA THR A 244 -58.20 10.96 -5.96
C THR A 244 -57.71 12.12 -6.83
N LEU A 245 -56.39 12.24 -7.04
CA LEU A 245 -55.75 13.25 -7.89
C LEU A 245 -55.59 12.82 -9.36
N GLY A 246 -56.05 11.62 -9.74
CA GLY A 246 -55.96 11.11 -11.10
C GLY A 246 -54.58 10.57 -11.49
N VAL A 247 -53.72 10.27 -10.50
CA VAL A 247 -52.40 9.67 -10.71
C VAL A 247 -52.48 8.15 -10.55
N GLU A 248 -51.85 7.40 -11.46
CA GLU A 248 -51.78 5.94 -11.40
C GLU A 248 -50.98 5.47 -10.18
N GLN A 249 -51.51 4.46 -9.51
CA GLN A 249 -50.95 3.77 -8.36
C GLN A 249 -50.99 2.28 -8.66
N SER A 250 -49.82 1.64 -8.58
CA SER A 250 -49.70 0.19 -8.68
C SER A 250 -49.52 -0.40 -7.28
N LEU A 251 -50.20 -1.50 -6.98
CA LEU A 251 -49.88 -2.26 -5.78
C LEU A 251 -48.57 -3.04 -5.95
N THR A 252 -47.95 -3.40 -4.84
CA THR A 252 -46.84 -4.35 -4.83
C THR A 252 -47.26 -5.62 -5.57
N PRO A 253 -46.48 -6.10 -6.56
CA PRO A 253 -46.83 -7.31 -7.27
C PRO A 253 -46.92 -8.52 -6.34
N VAL A 254 -47.95 -9.34 -6.53
CA VAL A 254 -48.08 -10.67 -5.91
C VAL A 254 -47.59 -11.74 -6.86
N VAL A 255 -47.06 -12.83 -6.30
CA VAL A 255 -46.42 -13.88 -7.09
C VAL A 255 -46.99 -15.25 -6.76
N ALA A 256 -47.09 -16.11 -7.77
CA ALA A 256 -47.24 -17.55 -7.61
C ALA A 256 -46.07 -18.25 -8.29
N SER A 257 -45.36 -19.10 -7.55
CA SER A 257 -44.17 -19.80 -8.02
C SER A 257 -44.49 -21.26 -8.27
N LEU A 258 -44.07 -21.78 -9.42
CA LEU A 258 -44.19 -23.19 -9.81
C LEU A 258 -42.80 -23.81 -9.88
N SER A 259 -42.64 -25.02 -9.38
CA SER A 259 -41.37 -25.77 -9.37
C SER A 259 -41.41 -26.88 -10.42
N ILE A 260 -40.51 -26.84 -11.39
CA ILE A 260 -40.47 -27.84 -12.46
C ILE A 260 -39.90 -29.15 -11.92
N ILE A 261 -40.66 -30.23 -12.04
CA ILE A 261 -40.22 -31.59 -11.74
C ILE A 261 -40.12 -32.40 -13.04
N GLU A 262 -39.12 -33.27 -13.13
CA GLU A 262 -38.90 -34.10 -14.30
C GLU A 262 -38.53 -35.55 -13.93
N PRO A 263 -38.95 -36.53 -14.75
CA PRO A 263 -38.45 -37.90 -14.67
C PRO A 263 -36.99 -37.98 -15.11
N SER A 264 -36.25 -38.93 -14.54
CA SER A 264 -34.86 -39.20 -14.92
C SER A 264 -34.59 -40.68 -14.78
N LEU A 265 -34.75 -41.44 -15.86
CA LEU A 265 -34.45 -42.87 -15.84
C LEU A 265 -32.95 -43.10 -15.97
N THR A 266 -32.43 -44.03 -15.17
CA THR A 266 -31.13 -44.66 -15.39
C THR A 266 -31.36 -46.07 -15.89
N LEU A 267 -30.44 -46.55 -16.73
CA LEU A 267 -30.43 -47.91 -17.25
C LEU A 267 -29.05 -48.48 -16.96
N ASN A 268 -28.98 -49.58 -16.24
CA ASN A 268 -27.76 -50.36 -16.04
C ASN A 268 -27.95 -51.74 -16.65
N LYS A 269 -27.06 -52.12 -17.56
CA LYS A 269 -27.05 -53.40 -18.25
C LYS A 269 -25.82 -54.19 -17.81
N THR A 270 -26.08 -55.37 -17.27
CA THR A 270 -25.02 -56.30 -16.88
C THR A 270 -25.21 -57.64 -17.58
N VAL A 271 -24.14 -58.43 -17.66
CA VAL A 271 -24.17 -59.76 -18.29
C VAL A 271 -23.41 -60.77 -17.44
N SER A 272 -23.95 -61.98 -17.32
CA SER A 272 -23.31 -63.06 -16.57
C SER A 272 -23.67 -64.45 -17.12
N PRO A 273 -22.67 -65.32 -17.42
CA PRO A 273 -21.24 -65.01 -17.48
C PRO A 273 -20.90 -64.05 -18.65
N SER A 274 -19.92 -63.16 -18.44
CA SER A 274 -19.45 -62.19 -19.45
C SER A 274 -18.40 -62.75 -20.42
N ALA A 275 -18.08 -64.05 -20.32
CA ALA A 275 -17.16 -64.72 -21.22
C ALA A 275 -17.67 -66.10 -21.62
N LEU A 276 -17.62 -66.38 -22.92
CA LEU A 276 -18.08 -67.63 -23.54
C LEU A 276 -16.98 -68.23 -24.43
N LEU A 277 -17.13 -69.50 -24.80
CA LEU A 277 -16.24 -70.16 -25.76
C LEU A 277 -16.70 -69.87 -27.19
N SER A 278 -15.79 -69.91 -28.16
CA SER A 278 -16.15 -69.79 -29.59
C SER A 278 -17.14 -70.87 -30.05
N SER A 279 -17.16 -72.03 -29.39
CA SER A 279 -18.12 -73.12 -29.63
C SER A 279 -19.54 -72.87 -29.07
N GLY A 280 -19.88 -71.64 -28.67
CA GLY A 280 -21.18 -71.29 -28.10
C GLY A 280 -21.25 -71.31 -26.57
N GLY A 281 -22.42 -70.91 -26.04
CA GLY A 281 -22.72 -70.86 -24.61
C GLY A 281 -24.03 -70.11 -24.28
N ALA A 282 -24.41 -70.12 -23.00
CA ALA A 282 -25.57 -69.38 -22.49
C ALA A 282 -25.11 -68.26 -21.55
N THR A 283 -25.74 -67.10 -21.66
CA THR A 283 -25.53 -65.96 -20.75
C THR A 283 -26.84 -65.26 -20.44
N THR A 284 -26.86 -64.41 -19.42
CA THR A 284 -28.05 -63.66 -19.01
C THR A 284 -27.73 -62.18 -18.95
N TYR A 285 -28.44 -61.37 -19.75
CA TYR A 285 -28.45 -59.93 -19.58
C TYR A 285 -29.43 -59.55 -18.47
N THR A 286 -29.01 -58.64 -17.58
CA THR A 286 -29.88 -58.05 -16.57
C THR A 286 -29.93 -56.55 -16.78
N LEU A 287 -31.12 -56.01 -17.06
CA LEU A 287 -31.37 -54.57 -17.13
C LEU A 287 -32.00 -54.14 -15.81
N VAL A 288 -31.41 -53.14 -15.17
CA VAL A 288 -32.02 -52.45 -14.03
C VAL A 288 -32.34 -51.03 -14.48
N VAL A 289 -33.62 -50.73 -14.60
CA VAL A 289 -34.13 -49.40 -14.89
C VAL A 289 -34.60 -48.77 -13.59
N ALA A 290 -34.17 -47.56 -13.28
CA ALA A 290 -34.59 -46.85 -12.08
C ALA A 290 -34.96 -45.41 -12.40
N ASN A 291 -36.07 -44.91 -11.87
CA ASN A 291 -36.41 -43.49 -11.98
C ASN A 291 -35.80 -42.72 -10.80
N THR A 292 -34.71 -42.03 -11.07
CA THR A 292 -34.00 -41.14 -10.13
C THR A 292 -34.51 -39.70 -10.18
N GLY A 293 -35.51 -39.44 -11.03
CA GLY A 293 -36.21 -38.17 -11.14
C GLY A 293 -37.11 -37.89 -9.94
N ASN A 294 -37.68 -36.69 -9.94
CA ASN A 294 -38.64 -36.25 -8.91
C ASN A 294 -40.08 -36.25 -9.44
N ALA A 295 -40.29 -36.74 -10.66
CA ALA A 295 -41.58 -36.91 -11.29
C ALA A 295 -41.72 -38.34 -11.86
N PRO A 296 -42.96 -38.84 -12.03
CA PRO A 296 -43.22 -40.05 -12.80
C PRO A 296 -42.74 -39.88 -14.26
N ALA A 297 -42.20 -40.94 -14.84
CA ALA A 297 -41.98 -41.06 -16.28
C ALA A 297 -43.17 -41.78 -16.91
N TYR A 298 -43.61 -41.34 -18.07
CA TYR A 298 -44.74 -41.93 -18.78
C TYR A 298 -44.32 -42.54 -20.11
N ASP A 299 -45.16 -43.43 -20.63
CA ASP A 299 -44.99 -44.08 -21.93
C ASP A 299 -43.56 -44.63 -22.14
N VAL A 300 -43.01 -45.26 -21.09
CA VAL A 300 -41.62 -45.71 -21.10
C VAL A 300 -41.49 -46.90 -22.04
N CYS A 301 -40.60 -46.80 -23.01
CA CYS A 301 -40.26 -47.87 -23.94
C CYS A 301 -38.82 -48.31 -23.73
N ILE A 302 -38.62 -49.55 -23.30
CA ILE A 302 -37.32 -50.20 -23.13
C ILE A 302 -37.11 -51.18 -24.28
N THR A 303 -36.04 -51.00 -25.06
CA THR A 303 -35.68 -51.88 -26.17
C THR A 303 -34.28 -52.46 -26.04
N ASP A 304 -34.08 -53.66 -26.55
CA ASP A 304 -32.78 -54.32 -26.63
C ASP A 304 -32.70 -55.11 -27.96
N PRO A 305 -32.02 -54.56 -29.00
CA PRO A 305 -31.80 -55.24 -30.27
C PRO A 305 -30.76 -56.36 -30.11
N LEU A 306 -31.22 -57.50 -29.60
CA LEU A 306 -30.42 -58.73 -29.51
C LEU A 306 -29.98 -59.18 -30.92
N SER A 307 -28.75 -59.66 -31.06
CA SER A 307 -28.25 -60.19 -32.35
C SER A 307 -29.06 -61.41 -32.81
N ASP A 308 -29.27 -61.53 -34.13
CA ASP A 308 -30.03 -62.61 -34.78
C ASP A 308 -29.52 -64.03 -34.46
N SER A 309 -28.27 -64.16 -34.03
CA SER A 309 -27.67 -65.45 -33.64
C SER A 309 -28.08 -65.92 -32.24
N TRP A 310 -28.57 -65.01 -31.38
CA TRP A 310 -29.00 -65.35 -30.03
C TRP A 310 -30.40 -65.94 -30.02
N THR A 311 -30.54 -67.10 -29.39
CA THR A 311 -31.85 -67.62 -28.99
C THR A 311 -32.29 -66.97 -27.68
N LEU A 312 -33.37 -66.20 -27.71
CA LEU A 312 -33.97 -65.56 -26.53
C LEU A 312 -34.78 -66.57 -25.70
N GLY A 313 -34.48 -66.64 -24.40
CA GLY A 313 -35.29 -67.38 -23.43
C GLY A 313 -36.42 -66.54 -22.82
N THR A 314 -37.12 -67.10 -21.81
CA THR A 314 -38.22 -66.39 -21.15
C THR A 314 -37.72 -65.15 -20.39
N VAL A 315 -38.19 -63.97 -20.79
CA VAL A 315 -37.88 -62.71 -20.12
C VAL A 315 -38.78 -62.54 -18.89
N THR A 316 -38.20 -62.13 -17.77
CA THR A 316 -38.95 -61.80 -16.55
C THR A 316 -38.77 -60.34 -16.19
N ALA A 317 -39.89 -59.63 -16.00
CA ALA A 317 -39.94 -58.24 -15.56
C ALA A 317 -40.39 -58.17 -14.11
N THR A 318 -39.50 -57.70 -13.22
CA THR A 318 -39.74 -57.66 -11.78
C THR A 318 -39.72 -56.20 -11.30
N PRO A 319 -40.88 -55.55 -11.14
CA PRO A 319 -40.95 -54.23 -10.52
C PRO A 319 -40.65 -54.35 -9.02
N SER A 320 -39.96 -53.35 -8.46
CA SER A 320 -39.57 -53.30 -7.05
C SER A 320 -39.54 -51.87 -6.52
N GLY A 321 -39.62 -51.71 -5.19
CA GLY A 321 -39.75 -50.42 -4.51
C GLY A 321 -41.15 -50.20 -3.89
N THR A 322 -41.30 -49.14 -3.09
CA THR A 322 -42.60 -48.70 -2.52
C THR A 322 -43.53 -48.15 -3.59
N ASP A 323 -42.96 -47.53 -4.62
CA ASP A 323 -43.65 -46.90 -5.75
C ASP A 323 -43.27 -47.65 -7.04
N ALA A 324 -43.72 -48.90 -7.10
CA ALA A 324 -43.36 -49.84 -8.16
C ALA A 324 -43.95 -49.42 -9.53
N PRO A 325 -43.21 -49.60 -10.65
CA PRO A 325 -43.73 -49.31 -11.99
C PRO A 325 -44.98 -50.14 -12.35
N THR A 326 -45.91 -49.54 -13.10
CA THR A 326 -47.22 -50.14 -13.44
C THR A 326 -47.48 -50.14 -14.95
N GLY A 327 -48.42 -50.97 -15.41
CA GLY A 327 -48.75 -51.10 -16.83
C GLY A 327 -47.65 -51.77 -17.67
N ILE A 328 -46.88 -52.68 -17.08
CA ILE A 328 -45.73 -53.33 -17.74
C ILE A 328 -46.23 -54.35 -18.78
N THR A 329 -45.89 -54.13 -20.05
CA THR A 329 -46.20 -55.03 -21.16
C THR A 329 -44.93 -55.45 -21.88
N THR A 330 -44.65 -56.75 -21.89
CA THR A 330 -43.56 -57.35 -22.70
C THR A 330 -44.05 -57.62 -24.13
N GLU A 331 -43.16 -57.48 -25.11
CA GLU A 331 -43.48 -57.51 -26.56
C GLU A 331 -44.41 -56.38 -27.01
N ALA A 332 -44.23 -55.19 -26.44
CA ALA A 332 -45.01 -54.01 -26.80
C ALA A 332 -44.65 -53.51 -28.20
N THR A 333 -45.58 -53.63 -29.15
CA THR A 333 -45.40 -53.21 -30.55
C THR A 333 -45.22 -51.70 -30.72
N ASP A 334 -45.70 -50.93 -29.75
CA ASP A 334 -45.64 -49.46 -29.78
C ASP A 334 -44.23 -48.93 -29.50
N CYS A 335 -43.34 -49.77 -28.92
CA CYS A 335 -41.93 -49.47 -28.72
C CYS A 335 -41.03 -49.82 -29.93
N GLY A 336 -41.63 -50.11 -31.10
CA GLY A 336 -40.89 -50.34 -32.35
C GLY A 336 -40.71 -51.83 -32.73
N SER A 337 -39.66 -52.12 -33.50
CA SER A 337 -39.42 -53.44 -34.11
C SER A 337 -38.19 -54.20 -33.58
N ASP A 338 -37.54 -53.71 -32.52
CA ASP A 338 -36.35 -54.32 -31.92
C ASP A 338 -36.64 -55.68 -31.28
N GLY A 339 -35.57 -56.47 -31.04
CA GLY A 339 -35.64 -57.85 -30.56
C GLY A 339 -36.40 -58.04 -29.25
N LEU A 340 -36.02 -57.31 -28.19
CA LEU A 340 -36.80 -57.20 -26.95
C LEU A 340 -37.48 -55.83 -26.87
N ARG A 341 -38.77 -55.82 -26.50
CA ARG A 341 -39.57 -54.60 -26.31
C ARG A 341 -40.37 -54.68 -25.03
N VAL A 342 -40.23 -53.72 -24.12
CA VAL A 342 -41.00 -53.62 -22.88
C VAL A 342 -41.54 -52.21 -22.73
N GLN A 343 -42.86 -52.08 -22.65
CA GLN A 343 -43.54 -50.82 -22.37
C GLN A 343 -43.93 -50.75 -20.89
N VAL A 344 -43.84 -49.56 -20.29
CA VAL A 344 -44.32 -49.27 -18.95
C VAL A 344 -45.15 -47.98 -19.00
N GLU A 345 -46.44 -48.08 -18.69
CA GLU A 345 -47.36 -46.93 -18.76
C GLU A 345 -46.97 -45.81 -17.79
N VAL A 346 -46.65 -46.17 -16.54
CA VAL A 346 -46.23 -45.21 -15.50
C VAL A 346 -45.06 -45.77 -14.71
N PHE A 347 -43.99 -44.98 -14.64
CA PHE A 347 -42.78 -45.28 -13.90
C PHE A 347 -42.58 -44.23 -12.79
N PRO A 348 -43.10 -44.46 -11.57
CA PRO A 348 -43.05 -43.48 -10.48
C PRO A 348 -41.63 -43.06 -10.09
N ALA A 349 -41.49 -41.87 -9.50
CA ALA A 349 -40.23 -41.41 -8.92
C ALA A 349 -39.76 -42.40 -7.83
N GLY A 350 -38.50 -42.83 -7.90
CA GLY A 350 -37.92 -43.85 -7.01
C GLY A 350 -38.26 -45.31 -7.38
N GLY A 351 -39.10 -45.55 -8.39
CA GLY A 351 -39.39 -46.90 -8.87
C GLY A 351 -38.17 -47.60 -9.45
N VAL A 352 -38.17 -48.93 -9.43
CA VAL A 352 -37.13 -49.77 -10.07
C VAL A 352 -37.77 -50.95 -10.80
N LEU A 353 -37.35 -51.20 -12.03
CA LEU A 353 -37.74 -52.36 -12.83
C LEU A 353 -36.49 -53.16 -13.20
N THR A 354 -36.45 -54.43 -12.80
CA THR A 354 -35.39 -55.36 -13.21
C THR A 354 -35.91 -56.31 -14.28
N LEU A 355 -35.28 -56.32 -15.46
CA LEU A 355 -35.51 -57.27 -16.53
C LEU A 355 -34.38 -58.31 -16.55
N THR A 356 -34.73 -59.59 -16.48
CA THR A 356 -33.79 -60.70 -16.68
C THR A 356 -34.04 -61.33 -18.04
N ILE A 357 -33.01 -61.33 -18.89
CA ILE A 357 -33.06 -61.64 -20.32
C ILE A 357 -32.04 -62.76 -20.60
N PRO A 358 -32.44 -64.04 -20.45
CA PRO A 358 -31.58 -65.16 -20.75
C PRO A 358 -31.41 -65.32 -22.28
N VAL A 359 -30.18 -65.50 -22.75
CA VAL A 359 -29.85 -65.73 -24.17
C VAL A 359 -28.85 -66.88 -24.33
N SER A 360 -28.89 -67.58 -25.46
CA SER A 360 -27.92 -68.64 -25.77
C SER A 360 -27.60 -68.74 -27.25
N ASP A 361 -26.36 -69.10 -27.58
CA ASP A 361 -25.89 -69.38 -28.94
C ASP A 361 -25.11 -70.70 -28.94
N THR A 362 -25.26 -71.51 -29.99
CA THR A 362 -24.53 -72.79 -30.16
C THR A 362 -23.23 -72.64 -30.95
N ASP A 363 -22.97 -71.47 -31.55
CA ASP A 363 -21.75 -71.18 -32.30
C ASP A 363 -21.48 -69.66 -32.35
N LEU A 364 -20.57 -69.18 -31.51
CA LEU A 364 -20.16 -67.78 -31.53
C LEU A 364 -19.09 -67.63 -32.61
N SER A 365 -19.52 -67.38 -33.85
CA SER A 365 -18.70 -67.25 -35.07
C SER A 365 -17.58 -66.17 -35.05
N GLY A 366 -17.29 -65.57 -33.90
CA GLY A 366 -16.22 -64.57 -33.70
C GLY A 366 -14.84 -65.17 -33.48
N ALA A 367 -13.82 -64.37 -33.76
CA ALA A 367 -12.43 -64.68 -33.46
C ALA A 367 -12.18 -64.68 -31.94
N PRO A 368 -11.12 -65.35 -31.47
CA PRO A 368 -10.72 -65.26 -30.07
C PRO A 368 -10.51 -63.82 -29.61
N ASN A 369 -11.00 -63.51 -28.40
CA ASN A 369 -11.07 -62.17 -27.80
C ASN A 369 -12.03 -61.18 -28.48
N ASP A 370 -12.84 -61.61 -29.45
CA ASP A 370 -13.90 -60.77 -29.97
C ASP A 370 -14.88 -60.39 -28.86
N GLN A 371 -15.30 -59.14 -28.93
CA GLN A 371 -16.16 -58.48 -27.97
C GLN A 371 -17.55 -58.26 -28.59
N LEU A 372 -18.53 -59.04 -28.13
CA LEU A 372 -19.92 -58.93 -28.56
C LEU A 372 -20.64 -57.91 -27.67
N ASN A 373 -20.75 -56.68 -28.16
CA ASN A 373 -21.46 -55.60 -27.46
C ASN A 373 -22.97 -55.71 -27.71
N ASN A 374 -23.76 -55.60 -26.64
CA ASN A 374 -25.21 -55.56 -26.71
C ASN A 374 -25.75 -54.31 -25.98
N THR A 375 -26.36 -53.38 -26.71
CA THR A 375 -26.82 -52.08 -26.18
C THR A 375 -28.34 -52.10 -26.00
N ALA A 376 -28.83 -51.87 -24.78
CA ALA A 376 -30.25 -51.62 -24.54
C ALA A 376 -30.50 -50.11 -24.44
N SER A 377 -31.72 -49.68 -24.73
CA SER A 377 -32.15 -48.28 -24.60
C SER A 377 -33.51 -48.17 -23.91
N ALA A 378 -33.77 -47.02 -23.29
CA ALA A 378 -35.06 -46.68 -22.73
C ALA A 378 -35.42 -45.23 -23.09
N THR A 379 -36.64 -44.99 -23.58
CA THR A 379 -37.19 -43.66 -23.85
C THR A 379 -38.47 -43.43 -23.05
N TRP A 380 -38.81 -42.18 -22.72
CA TRP A 380 -40.04 -41.86 -21.97
C TRP A 380 -40.55 -40.45 -22.30
N THR A 381 -41.74 -40.11 -21.79
CA THR A 381 -42.38 -38.78 -21.93
C THR A 381 -42.64 -38.13 -20.57
N SER A 382 -42.85 -36.80 -20.57
CA SER A 382 -43.17 -36.03 -19.35
C SER A 382 -44.63 -36.13 -18.93
N LEU A 383 -45.56 -36.44 -19.85
CA LEU A 383 -47.00 -36.54 -19.57
C LEU A 383 -47.56 -37.92 -19.98
N PRO A 384 -48.68 -38.37 -19.40
CA PRO A 384 -49.33 -39.61 -19.81
C PRO A 384 -50.04 -39.46 -21.16
N GLY A 385 -49.59 -40.21 -22.16
CA GLY A 385 -50.14 -40.21 -23.50
C GLY A 385 -49.85 -38.93 -24.30
N ALA A 386 -50.17 -38.96 -25.59
CA ALA A 386 -49.74 -37.94 -26.56
C ALA A 386 -50.25 -36.50 -26.30
N THR A 387 -51.22 -36.30 -25.40
CA THR A 387 -51.78 -34.97 -25.06
C THR A 387 -51.91 -34.74 -23.55
N GLY A 388 -51.28 -35.56 -22.71
CA GLY A 388 -51.50 -35.55 -21.26
C GLY A 388 -52.91 -35.99 -20.85
N SER A 389 -53.22 -35.86 -19.55
CA SER A 389 -54.52 -36.24 -18.96
C SER A 389 -55.63 -35.23 -19.22
N GLY A 390 -55.26 -34.00 -19.59
CA GLY A 390 -56.19 -32.89 -19.82
C GLY A 390 -56.99 -33.00 -21.12
N SER A 391 -58.11 -32.26 -21.20
CA SER A 391 -58.94 -32.18 -22.41
C SER A 391 -59.33 -30.73 -22.75
N GLY A 392 -59.61 -30.45 -24.02
CA GLY A 392 -59.98 -29.11 -24.47
C GLY A 392 -58.86 -28.09 -24.20
N LEU A 393 -59.14 -27.07 -23.37
CA LEU A 393 -58.14 -26.05 -22.99
C LEU A 393 -57.07 -26.58 -22.01
N ASP A 394 -57.24 -27.78 -21.46
CA ASP A 394 -56.28 -28.43 -20.56
C ASP A 394 -55.38 -29.45 -21.29
N ALA A 395 -55.64 -29.72 -22.57
CA ALA A 395 -54.83 -30.68 -23.33
C ALA A 395 -53.44 -30.13 -23.65
N ALA A 396 -52.41 -30.97 -23.59
CA ALA A 396 -51.06 -30.66 -24.08
C ALA A 396 -51.08 -30.34 -25.59
N GLY A 397 -50.12 -29.54 -26.06
CA GLY A 397 -49.87 -29.35 -27.49
C GLY A 397 -49.23 -30.60 -28.12
N THR A 398 -48.65 -30.46 -29.31
CA THR A 398 -48.11 -31.64 -30.02
C THR A 398 -46.83 -32.12 -29.34
N ALA A 399 -46.77 -33.40 -28.95
CA ALA A 399 -45.61 -33.99 -28.28
C ALA A 399 -44.27 -33.64 -28.97
N GLY A 400 -43.29 -33.18 -28.17
CA GLY A 400 -41.96 -32.77 -28.64
C GLY A 400 -41.88 -31.37 -29.23
N THR A 401 -42.99 -30.67 -29.44
CA THR A 401 -42.99 -29.24 -29.84
C THR A 401 -42.97 -28.32 -28.61
N GLU A 402 -42.78 -27.01 -28.82
CA GLU A 402 -42.68 -26.02 -27.73
C GLU A 402 -43.92 -25.98 -26.81
N ASP A 403 -45.11 -26.27 -27.34
CA ASP A 403 -46.36 -26.31 -26.59
C ASP A 403 -46.81 -27.73 -26.18
N GLY A 404 -45.99 -28.75 -26.42
CA GLY A 404 -46.28 -30.13 -26.07
C GLY A 404 -45.49 -30.65 -24.87
N GLU A 405 -45.66 -31.93 -24.59
CA GLU A 405 -44.83 -32.67 -23.63
C GLU A 405 -43.38 -32.83 -24.14
N ARG A 406 -42.46 -33.08 -23.20
CA ARG A 406 -41.09 -33.48 -23.50
C ARG A 406 -41.05 -34.99 -23.78
N THR A 407 -40.29 -35.39 -24.80
CA THR A 407 -40.24 -36.78 -25.28
C THR A 407 -38.82 -37.31 -25.33
N GLY A 408 -38.65 -38.60 -25.65
CA GLY A 408 -37.37 -39.23 -25.94
C GLY A 408 -36.95 -39.21 -27.42
N ALA A 409 -37.72 -38.56 -28.30
CA ALA A 409 -37.49 -38.54 -29.74
C ALA A 409 -37.00 -37.18 -30.23
N GLY A 410 -35.91 -37.17 -31.01
CA GLY A 410 -35.35 -35.98 -31.66
C GLY A 410 -34.02 -35.52 -31.05
N SER A 411 -33.81 -34.21 -31.00
CA SER A 411 -32.60 -33.58 -30.44
C SER A 411 -32.97 -32.39 -29.55
N GLY A 412 -32.00 -31.89 -28.77
CA GLY A 412 -32.21 -30.74 -27.89
C GLY A 412 -32.95 -31.11 -26.61
N VAL A 413 -34.07 -30.45 -26.31
CA VAL A 413 -34.82 -30.65 -25.06
C VAL A 413 -35.54 -31.98 -24.97
N ASN A 414 -35.76 -32.66 -26.10
CA ASN A 414 -36.45 -33.96 -26.18
C ASN A 414 -35.50 -35.17 -26.03
N LEU A 415 -34.53 -35.09 -25.11
CA LEU A 415 -33.55 -36.16 -24.85
C LEU A 415 -33.91 -37.02 -23.63
N TYR A 416 -35.18 -37.39 -23.49
CA TYR A 416 -35.60 -38.42 -22.52
C TYR A 416 -35.26 -39.82 -23.04
N THR A 417 -33.97 -40.10 -23.12
CA THR A 417 -33.41 -41.38 -23.55
C THR A 417 -32.21 -41.75 -22.69
N VAL A 418 -32.07 -43.02 -22.36
CA VAL A 418 -30.82 -43.60 -21.84
C VAL A 418 -30.49 -44.88 -22.57
N SER A 419 -29.21 -45.20 -22.66
CA SER A 419 -28.73 -46.47 -23.21
C SER A 419 -27.59 -46.99 -22.36
N ASP A 420 -27.48 -48.31 -22.25
CA ASP A 420 -26.34 -48.94 -21.64
C ASP A 420 -25.99 -50.25 -22.35
N SER A 421 -24.70 -50.58 -22.35
CA SER A 421 -24.17 -51.72 -23.09
C SER A 421 -23.47 -52.69 -22.17
N ALA A 422 -23.69 -53.99 -22.39
CA ALA A 422 -22.89 -55.05 -21.78
C ALA A 422 -22.21 -55.87 -22.86
N GLN A 423 -21.05 -56.43 -22.51
CA GLN A 423 -20.16 -57.10 -23.45
C GLN A 423 -19.94 -58.56 -23.06
N VAL A 424 -19.98 -59.44 -24.06
CA VAL A 424 -19.58 -60.84 -23.94
C VAL A 424 -18.28 -61.06 -24.73
N THR A 425 -17.24 -61.58 -24.07
CA THR A 425 -15.95 -61.86 -24.69
C THR A 425 -15.78 -63.35 -25.04
N ILE A 426 -15.12 -63.65 -26.15
CA ILE A 426 -14.71 -65.02 -26.52
C ILE A 426 -13.33 -65.35 -25.91
N ASN A 427 -13.19 -66.31 -24.97
CA ASN A 427 -11.96 -66.49 -24.14
C ASN A 427 -10.81 -67.40 -24.68
N GLU A 428 -9.54 -67.05 -24.39
CA GLU A 428 -8.27 -67.81 -24.58
C GLU A 428 -7.23 -67.62 -23.42
N LEU A 429 -6.07 -68.31 -23.45
CA LEU A 429 -4.93 -68.11 -22.52
C LEU A 429 -4.27 -66.73 -22.72
N ASN A 430 -4.02 -66.01 -21.63
CA ASN A 430 -3.49 -64.63 -21.64
C ASN A 430 -2.25 -64.44 -20.74
N LEU A 431 -1.40 -63.46 -21.07
CA LEU A 431 -0.27 -62.98 -20.27
C LEU A 431 -0.49 -61.50 -19.96
N THR A 432 -0.24 -61.10 -18.72
CA THR A 432 -0.17 -59.69 -18.30
C THR A 432 1.11 -59.45 -17.54
N LYS A 433 1.82 -58.37 -17.84
CA LYS A 433 3.02 -57.90 -17.15
C LYS A 433 2.69 -56.59 -16.45
N THR A 434 2.99 -56.54 -15.16
CA THR A 434 2.83 -55.34 -14.34
C THR A 434 4.11 -55.06 -13.57
N VAL A 435 4.22 -53.86 -13.02
CA VAL A 435 5.26 -53.45 -12.08
C VAL A 435 4.54 -52.99 -10.81
N ASP A 436 5.08 -53.34 -9.64
CA ASP A 436 4.39 -53.17 -8.34
C ASP A 436 4.10 -51.71 -7.98
N ASP A 437 4.80 -50.77 -8.62
CA ASP A 437 4.53 -49.35 -8.50
C ASP A 437 4.68 -48.65 -9.86
N THR A 438 3.74 -47.76 -10.19
CA THR A 438 3.89 -46.84 -11.33
C THR A 438 4.72 -45.60 -10.98
N GLN A 439 5.34 -45.59 -9.80
CA GLN A 439 6.31 -44.58 -9.39
C GLN A 439 7.57 -44.58 -10.25
N ARG A 440 8.27 -43.45 -10.16
CA ARG A 440 9.57 -43.26 -10.82
C ARG A 440 10.65 -43.88 -9.97
N TYR A 441 11.55 -44.60 -10.62
CA TYR A 441 12.63 -45.26 -9.94
C TYR A 441 13.90 -44.42 -10.04
N ALA A 442 14.48 -44.14 -8.88
CA ALA A 442 15.77 -43.48 -8.77
C ALA A 442 16.90 -44.40 -9.24
N ILE A 443 18.02 -43.79 -9.60
CA ILE A 443 19.24 -44.54 -9.92
C ILE A 443 19.67 -45.36 -8.70
N GLY A 444 19.92 -46.65 -8.90
CA GLY A 444 20.23 -47.61 -7.83
C GLY A 444 19.02 -48.32 -7.23
N GLU A 445 17.79 -47.86 -7.47
CA GLU A 445 16.58 -48.42 -6.87
C GLU A 445 16.20 -49.82 -7.43
N LEU A 446 15.49 -50.62 -6.62
CA LEU A 446 15.01 -51.96 -6.98
C LEU A 446 13.56 -51.90 -7.49
N VAL A 447 13.34 -52.42 -8.69
CA VAL A 447 12.05 -52.55 -9.37
C VAL A 447 11.59 -54.00 -9.30
N THR A 448 10.33 -54.25 -8.94
CA THR A 448 9.73 -55.59 -8.98
C THR A 448 8.74 -55.68 -10.14
N TYR A 449 9.02 -56.56 -11.10
CA TYR A 449 8.08 -56.91 -12.16
C TYR A 449 7.26 -58.13 -11.76
N ARG A 450 5.96 -58.08 -12.06
CA ARG A 450 5.01 -59.17 -11.89
C ARG A 450 4.47 -59.64 -13.25
N LEU A 451 4.31 -60.94 -13.39
CA LEU A 451 3.82 -61.63 -14.58
C LEU A 451 2.64 -62.51 -14.20
N ASP A 452 1.45 -62.16 -14.67
CA ASP A 452 0.19 -62.85 -14.42
C ASP A 452 -0.25 -63.60 -15.70
N ILE A 453 -0.29 -64.94 -15.63
CA ILE A 453 -0.72 -65.80 -16.73
C ILE A 453 -2.11 -66.35 -16.42
N SER A 454 -3.13 -65.90 -17.16
CA SER A 454 -4.51 -66.34 -16.99
C SER A 454 -4.81 -67.54 -17.90
N VAL A 455 -5.24 -68.65 -17.28
CA VAL A 455 -5.52 -69.92 -17.95
C VAL A 455 -7.01 -70.25 -17.81
N PRO A 456 -7.76 -70.41 -18.92
CA PRO A 456 -9.21 -70.74 -18.89
C PRO A 456 -9.57 -72.00 -18.09
N ALA A 457 -10.82 -72.10 -17.68
CA ALA A 457 -11.35 -73.27 -16.95
C ALA A 457 -11.12 -74.58 -17.72
N ASN A 458 -10.70 -75.64 -17.03
CA ASN A 458 -10.46 -76.96 -17.62
C ASN A 458 -9.52 -76.94 -18.86
N PHE A 459 -8.56 -76.01 -18.89
CA PHE A 459 -7.64 -75.81 -20.01
C PHE A 459 -6.21 -76.24 -19.66
N SER A 460 -5.48 -76.80 -20.62
CA SER A 460 -4.10 -77.27 -20.43
C SER A 460 -3.27 -76.99 -21.68
N VAL A 461 -2.03 -76.52 -21.50
CA VAL A 461 -1.06 -76.25 -22.57
C VAL A 461 0.30 -76.84 -22.20
N THR A 462 1.11 -77.19 -23.19
CA THR A 462 2.46 -77.76 -23.00
C THR A 462 3.55 -76.81 -23.50
N ASP A 463 4.79 -77.08 -23.11
CA ASP A 463 5.99 -76.31 -23.50
C ASP A 463 5.86 -74.81 -23.20
N ALA A 464 5.24 -74.43 -22.07
CA ALA A 464 5.10 -73.04 -21.67
C ALA A 464 6.46 -72.48 -21.21
N VAL A 465 6.95 -71.47 -21.92
CA VAL A 465 8.21 -70.77 -21.64
C VAL A 465 7.98 -69.26 -21.74
N LEU A 466 8.44 -68.53 -20.73
CA LEU A 466 8.42 -67.07 -20.72
C LEU A 466 9.84 -66.52 -20.92
N THR A 467 10.00 -65.56 -21.80
CA THR A 467 11.25 -64.84 -22.07
C THR A 467 11.03 -63.35 -21.91
N ASP A 468 11.93 -62.68 -21.20
CA ASP A 468 11.85 -61.27 -20.84
C ASP A 468 13.21 -60.60 -21.12
N ALA A 469 13.25 -59.73 -22.11
CA ALA A 469 14.48 -59.07 -22.54
C ALA A 469 14.59 -57.71 -21.83
N LEU A 470 15.46 -57.62 -20.82
CA LEU A 470 15.62 -56.37 -20.09
C LEU A 470 16.25 -55.30 -20.99
N PRO A 471 15.73 -54.06 -20.99
CA PRO A 471 16.32 -52.96 -21.72
C PRO A 471 17.70 -52.57 -21.15
N GLU A 472 18.53 -51.91 -21.95
CA GLU A 472 19.76 -51.28 -21.43
C GLU A 472 19.40 -50.30 -20.30
N GLY A 473 20.20 -50.29 -19.23
CA GLY A 473 19.91 -49.52 -18.03
C GLY A 473 19.26 -50.30 -16.89
N LEU A 474 18.80 -51.54 -17.12
CA LEU A 474 18.28 -52.44 -16.08
C LEU A 474 19.19 -53.65 -15.84
N LEU A 475 19.36 -54.02 -14.58
CA LEU A 475 20.17 -55.16 -14.14
C LEU A 475 19.27 -56.19 -13.44
N TYR A 476 19.29 -57.45 -13.88
CA TYR A 476 18.58 -58.53 -13.19
C TYR A 476 19.19 -58.80 -11.80
N VAL A 477 18.36 -58.88 -10.75
CA VAL A 477 18.80 -59.13 -9.37
C VAL A 477 18.35 -60.51 -8.86
N GLY A 478 17.16 -60.98 -9.28
CA GLY A 478 16.66 -62.35 -9.03
C GLY A 478 16.43 -62.75 -7.55
N PRO A 479 15.89 -63.95 -7.27
CA PRO A 479 15.33 -64.96 -8.20
C PRO A 479 13.86 -64.68 -8.58
N VAL A 480 13.32 -65.47 -9.53
CA VAL A 480 11.88 -65.50 -9.85
C VAL A 480 11.10 -66.27 -8.78
N ASN A 481 10.07 -65.64 -8.21
CA ASN A 481 9.21 -66.25 -7.20
C ASN A 481 7.78 -66.43 -7.74
N ARG A 482 7.15 -67.57 -7.46
CA ARG A 482 5.71 -67.74 -7.64
C ARG A 482 4.98 -67.17 -6.42
N VAL A 483 4.02 -66.29 -6.66
CA VAL A 483 3.36 -65.49 -5.59
C VAL A 483 1.85 -65.71 -5.49
N ASP A 484 1.25 -66.48 -6.40
CA ASP A 484 -0.16 -66.91 -6.25
C ASP A 484 -0.30 -68.09 -5.28
N THR A 485 -1.49 -68.20 -4.65
CA THR A 485 -1.85 -69.33 -3.77
C THR A 485 -2.63 -70.43 -4.50
N ASN A 486 -2.59 -70.44 -5.83
CA ASN A 486 -3.50 -71.22 -6.66
C ASN A 486 -3.09 -72.69 -6.78
N THR A 487 -3.78 -73.56 -6.05
CA THR A 487 -3.50 -75.01 -6.09
C THR A 487 -4.19 -75.74 -7.26
N ALA A 488 -5.19 -75.13 -7.88
CA ALA A 488 -5.92 -75.73 -9.01
C ALA A 488 -5.21 -75.51 -10.36
N LEU A 489 -4.31 -74.53 -10.42
CA LEU A 489 -3.42 -74.25 -11.53
C LEU A 489 -2.01 -74.77 -11.22
N THR A 490 -1.54 -75.75 -12.00
CA THR A 490 -0.22 -76.38 -11.80
C THR A 490 0.70 -76.12 -12.98
N ASN A 491 1.99 -75.96 -12.68
CA ASN A 491 3.10 -75.86 -13.62
C ASN A 491 4.08 -77.01 -13.36
N ALA A 492 4.57 -77.66 -14.41
CA ALA A 492 5.44 -78.84 -14.29
C ALA A 492 6.88 -78.51 -13.88
N SER A 493 7.35 -77.29 -14.16
CA SER A 493 8.65 -76.76 -13.75
C SER A 493 8.54 -75.28 -13.38
N LEU A 494 9.47 -74.78 -12.58
CA LEU A 494 9.71 -73.34 -12.42
C LEU A 494 11.22 -73.14 -12.23
N THR A 495 11.90 -72.78 -13.32
CA THR A 495 13.33 -72.50 -13.31
C THR A 495 13.60 -71.24 -14.11
N ASP A 496 14.44 -70.36 -13.59
CA ASP A 496 14.86 -69.12 -14.21
C ASP A 496 16.36 -69.12 -14.56
N SER A 497 16.71 -68.35 -15.59
CA SER A 497 18.10 -68.05 -15.92
C SER A 497 18.18 -66.71 -16.63
N ALA A 498 19.21 -65.91 -16.33
CA ALA A 498 19.47 -64.64 -17.01
C ALA A 498 20.85 -64.69 -17.67
N SER A 499 20.94 -64.28 -18.94
CA SER A 499 22.21 -64.25 -19.67
C SER A 499 22.20 -63.16 -20.76
N GLY A 500 23.39 -62.72 -21.21
CA GLY A 500 23.53 -61.65 -22.21
C GLY A 500 23.83 -60.27 -21.61
N THR A 501 23.98 -59.27 -22.47
CA THR A 501 24.16 -57.86 -22.11
C THR A 501 23.47 -56.98 -23.16
N PRO A 502 22.31 -56.35 -22.85
CA PRO A 502 21.56 -56.45 -21.59
C PRO A 502 20.98 -57.87 -21.34
N PRO A 503 20.71 -58.24 -20.09
CA PRO A 503 20.30 -59.60 -19.72
C PRO A 503 18.91 -59.97 -20.25
N THR A 504 18.78 -61.15 -20.87
CA THR A 504 17.48 -61.78 -21.16
C THR A 504 17.17 -62.83 -20.10
N LEU A 505 16.08 -62.64 -19.36
CA LEU A 505 15.54 -63.57 -18.38
C LEU A 505 14.66 -64.63 -19.08
N THR A 506 14.93 -65.90 -18.85
CA THR A 506 14.13 -67.03 -19.36
C THR A 506 13.57 -67.84 -18.19
N ILE A 507 12.24 -68.02 -18.17
CA ILE A 507 11.48 -68.73 -17.14
C ILE A 507 10.77 -69.93 -17.80
N THR A 508 11.10 -71.15 -17.37
CA THR A 508 10.51 -72.38 -17.93
C THR A 508 9.41 -72.93 -17.02
N LEU A 509 8.16 -72.96 -17.53
CA LEU A 509 6.96 -73.39 -16.81
C LEU A 509 6.54 -74.84 -17.12
N GLY A 510 6.90 -75.35 -18.29
CA GLY A 510 6.56 -76.70 -18.73
C GLY A 510 5.08 -76.83 -19.08
N THR A 511 4.39 -77.87 -18.58
CA THR A 511 2.95 -78.02 -18.76
C THR A 511 2.20 -77.14 -17.78
N LEU A 512 1.33 -76.25 -18.28
CA LEU A 512 0.39 -75.45 -17.49
C LEU A 512 -1.00 -76.07 -17.57
N THR A 513 -1.60 -76.38 -16.42
CA THR A 513 -2.93 -77.01 -16.37
C THR A 513 -3.82 -76.34 -15.34
N ASN A 514 -4.96 -75.81 -15.80
CA ASN A 514 -6.04 -75.35 -14.94
C ASN A 514 -7.12 -76.44 -14.82
N SER A 515 -7.25 -77.01 -13.63
CA SER A 515 -8.24 -78.04 -13.32
C SER A 515 -9.54 -77.51 -12.69
N ALA A 516 -9.66 -76.19 -12.50
CA ALA A 516 -10.85 -75.57 -11.95
C ALA A 516 -11.94 -75.32 -13.01
N ALA A 517 -13.18 -75.20 -12.54
CA ALA A 517 -14.35 -74.84 -13.36
C ALA A 517 -14.41 -73.36 -13.75
N SER A 518 -13.44 -72.55 -13.31
CA SER A 518 -13.27 -71.14 -13.65
C SER A 518 -11.83 -70.88 -14.12
N ALA A 519 -11.62 -69.78 -14.85
CA ALA A 519 -10.27 -69.33 -15.20
C ALA A 519 -9.43 -69.08 -13.93
N GLN A 520 -8.14 -69.37 -14.01
CA GLN A 520 -7.19 -69.29 -12.90
C GLN A 520 -5.91 -68.56 -13.36
N THR A 521 -5.28 -67.81 -12.47
CA THR A 521 -4.06 -67.04 -12.77
C THR A 521 -2.86 -67.60 -12.02
N LEU A 522 -1.73 -67.73 -12.73
CA LEU A 522 -0.38 -67.99 -12.18
C LEU A 522 0.36 -66.66 -12.11
N SER A 523 0.86 -66.28 -10.93
CA SER A 523 1.53 -65.00 -10.71
C SER A 523 3.00 -65.23 -10.34
N LEU A 524 3.90 -64.57 -11.07
CA LEU A 524 5.36 -64.65 -10.87
C LEU A 524 5.93 -63.24 -10.64
N GLU A 525 6.90 -63.10 -9.75
CA GLU A 525 7.60 -61.83 -9.46
C GLU A 525 9.11 -61.99 -9.57
N TYR A 526 9.80 -60.95 -10.06
CA TYR A 526 11.27 -60.88 -10.06
C TYR A 526 11.77 -59.43 -9.96
N GLY A 527 12.94 -59.27 -9.33
CA GLY A 527 13.56 -57.97 -9.11
C GLY A 527 14.61 -57.60 -10.17
N VAL A 528 14.64 -56.31 -10.54
CA VAL A 528 15.69 -55.67 -11.34
C VAL A 528 16.14 -54.37 -10.69
N ARG A 529 17.35 -53.89 -10.97
CA ARG A 529 17.89 -52.63 -10.45
C ARG A 529 18.12 -51.61 -11.56
N VAL A 530 17.84 -50.35 -11.28
CA VAL A 530 18.19 -49.21 -12.16
C VAL A 530 19.70 -48.96 -12.07
N ALA A 531 20.42 -49.11 -13.18
CA ALA A 531 21.88 -48.95 -13.18
C ALA A 531 22.32 -47.48 -13.17
N ASN A 532 23.41 -47.16 -12.46
CA ASN A 532 24.09 -45.87 -12.56
C ASN A 532 24.98 -45.82 -13.81
N VAL A 533 24.37 -45.46 -14.95
CA VAL A 533 25.02 -45.40 -16.28
C VAL A 533 24.55 -44.17 -17.06
N LEU A 534 25.34 -43.75 -18.06
CA LEU A 534 25.04 -42.56 -18.88
C LEU A 534 23.73 -42.62 -19.67
N THR A 535 23.21 -43.83 -19.95
CA THR A 535 21.95 -44.01 -20.68
C THR A 535 20.71 -43.80 -19.81
N ASN A 536 20.87 -43.84 -18.49
CA ASN A 536 19.82 -43.57 -17.52
C ASN A 536 19.99 -42.13 -17.05
N GLN A 537 19.20 -41.20 -17.59
CA GLN A 537 19.25 -39.79 -17.23
C GLN A 537 17.84 -39.24 -16.98
N PHE A 538 17.73 -38.08 -16.35
CA PHE A 538 16.48 -37.35 -16.23
C PHE A 538 15.80 -37.15 -17.60
N ASP A 539 14.48 -37.34 -17.66
CA ASP A 539 13.64 -37.18 -18.86
C ASP A 539 13.99 -38.13 -20.03
N THR A 540 14.58 -39.29 -19.76
CA THR A 540 14.64 -40.36 -20.76
C THR A 540 13.26 -40.99 -20.98
N GLU A 541 13.03 -41.47 -22.20
CA GLU A 541 11.83 -42.24 -22.54
C GLU A 541 11.65 -43.42 -21.57
N PRO A 542 10.39 -43.76 -21.19
CA PRO A 542 10.13 -44.88 -20.29
C PRO A 542 10.86 -46.15 -20.75
N LEU A 543 11.53 -46.83 -19.81
CA LEU A 543 12.20 -48.09 -20.10
C LEU A 543 11.14 -49.18 -20.20
N GLU A 544 10.68 -49.46 -21.42
CA GLU A 544 9.76 -50.55 -21.72
C GLU A 544 10.45 -51.90 -21.56
N ASN A 545 9.89 -52.75 -20.71
CA ASN A 545 10.32 -54.13 -20.54
C ASN A 545 9.25 -55.10 -21.07
N THR A 546 9.61 -55.91 -22.07
CA THR A 546 8.68 -56.80 -22.77
C THR A 546 8.87 -58.26 -22.35
N ALA A 547 7.80 -58.89 -21.89
CA ALA A 547 7.71 -60.33 -21.64
C ALA A 547 6.96 -61.04 -22.78
N THR A 548 7.45 -62.22 -23.16
CA THR A 548 6.85 -63.08 -24.18
C THR A 548 6.64 -64.47 -23.62
N LEU A 549 5.40 -64.95 -23.61
CA LEU A 549 5.01 -66.32 -23.29
C LEU A 549 4.81 -67.12 -24.59
N THR A 550 5.48 -68.25 -24.72
CA THR A 550 5.31 -69.23 -25.80
C THR A 550 4.78 -70.54 -25.24
N PHE A 551 3.88 -71.21 -25.95
CA PHE A 551 3.27 -72.50 -25.55
C PHE A 551 2.68 -73.23 -26.76
N LYS A 552 2.36 -74.53 -26.62
CA LYS A 552 1.63 -75.31 -27.63
C LYS A 552 0.16 -75.49 -27.26
N ASP A 553 -0.74 -75.15 -28.18
CA ASP A 553 -2.20 -75.26 -27.97
C ASP A 553 -2.73 -76.63 -28.48
N PRO A 554 -3.26 -77.49 -27.59
CA PRO A 554 -3.75 -78.81 -27.99
C PRO A 554 -5.02 -78.79 -28.85
N ARG A 555 -5.69 -77.63 -29.01
CA ARG A 555 -6.89 -77.46 -29.84
C ARG A 555 -6.57 -77.20 -31.33
N ASP A 556 -5.31 -76.91 -31.65
CA ASP A 556 -4.85 -76.50 -32.99
C ASP A 556 -3.62 -77.33 -33.41
N ASP A 557 -3.75 -78.66 -33.43
CA ASP A 557 -2.68 -79.61 -33.79
C ASP A 557 -1.34 -79.41 -33.01
N ASN A 558 -1.40 -78.86 -31.79
CA ASN A 558 -0.24 -78.47 -30.99
C ASN A 558 0.65 -77.40 -31.65
N ALA A 559 0.06 -76.50 -32.43
CA ALA A 559 0.74 -75.33 -32.95
C ALA A 559 1.31 -74.46 -31.82
N GLU A 560 2.51 -73.94 -32.03
CA GLU A 560 3.12 -72.97 -31.14
C GLU A 560 2.36 -71.64 -31.23
N LYS A 561 2.00 -71.09 -30.07
CA LYS A 561 1.31 -69.81 -29.90
C LYS A 561 2.14 -68.92 -28.99
N THR A 562 1.97 -67.62 -29.18
CA THR A 562 2.71 -66.60 -28.44
C THR A 562 1.75 -65.57 -27.83
N ARG A 563 2.08 -65.10 -26.64
CA ARG A 563 1.49 -63.92 -25.98
C ARG A 563 2.60 -62.99 -25.57
N ILE A 564 2.41 -61.70 -25.78
CA ILE A 564 3.41 -60.68 -25.48
C ILE A 564 2.69 -59.64 -24.63
N ASP A 565 3.37 -59.18 -23.58
CA ASP A 565 2.94 -58.00 -22.85
C ASP A 565 4.16 -57.23 -22.35
N ALA A 566 4.01 -55.92 -22.19
CA ALA A 566 5.09 -55.02 -21.80
C ALA A 566 4.67 -54.14 -20.64
N ALA A 567 5.63 -53.80 -19.78
CA ALA A 567 5.47 -52.83 -18.71
C ALA A 567 6.66 -51.88 -18.76
N SER A 568 6.38 -50.58 -18.66
CA SER A 568 7.42 -49.56 -18.67
C SER A 568 7.61 -48.98 -17.28
N ILE A 569 8.85 -48.66 -16.95
CA ILE A 569 9.17 -47.81 -15.79
C ILE A 569 9.64 -46.45 -16.27
N GLN A 570 9.32 -45.42 -15.49
CA GLN A 570 9.88 -44.09 -15.70
C GLN A 570 11.08 -43.92 -14.77
N LEU A 571 12.21 -43.47 -15.30
CA LEU A 571 13.33 -43.07 -14.47
C LEU A 571 13.04 -41.72 -13.82
N GLY A 572 13.59 -41.52 -12.62
CA GLY A 572 13.55 -40.22 -12.00
C GLY A 572 14.84 -39.85 -11.30
N GLU A 573 15.12 -38.56 -11.26
CA GLU A 573 16.34 -38.01 -10.69
C GLU A 573 16.05 -36.71 -9.96
N PRO A 574 16.73 -36.43 -8.83
CA PRO A 574 16.65 -35.12 -8.20
C PRO A 574 17.26 -34.04 -9.11
N GLN A 575 16.72 -32.83 -9.06
CA GLN A 575 17.19 -31.69 -9.83
C GLN A 575 17.23 -30.47 -8.92
N LEU A 576 18.35 -30.31 -8.19
CA LEU A 576 18.53 -29.17 -7.29
C LEU A 576 19.07 -27.97 -8.05
N SER A 577 18.43 -26.82 -7.85
CA SER A 577 18.98 -25.51 -8.17
C SER A 577 19.27 -24.74 -6.89
N LEU A 578 20.39 -24.04 -6.90
CA LEU A 578 20.86 -23.20 -5.80
C LEU A 578 21.03 -21.79 -6.33
N THR A 579 20.55 -20.81 -5.58
CA THR A 579 20.87 -19.40 -5.81
C THR A 579 21.33 -18.75 -4.51
N LEU A 580 22.25 -17.79 -4.61
CA LEU A 580 22.80 -17.05 -3.49
C LEU A 580 22.86 -15.57 -3.80
N ASP A 581 22.16 -14.77 -3.01
CA ASP A 581 22.16 -13.30 -3.11
C ASP A 581 22.68 -12.66 -1.83
N ALA A 582 23.28 -11.48 -1.92
CA ALA A 582 23.77 -10.72 -0.78
C ALA A 582 23.08 -9.36 -0.68
N ALA A 583 22.78 -8.95 0.54
CA ALA A 583 22.25 -7.62 0.85
C ALA A 583 23.01 -7.02 2.04
N GLY A 584 23.67 -5.89 1.83
CA GLY A 584 24.26 -5.09 2.90
C GLY A 584 23.21 -4.23 3.61
N PRO A 585 23.62 -3.38 4.57
CA PRO A 585 22.73 -2.44 5.22
C PRO A 585 22.03 -1.54 4.19
N SER A 586 20.72 -1.36 4.33
CA SER A 586 19.87 -0.64 3.37
C SER A 586 19.79 -1.25 1.96
N GLY A 587 20.24 -2.49 1.76
CA GLY A 587 20.13 -3.24 0.50
C GLY A 587 21.21 -2.93 -0.53
N THR A 588 22.30 -2.24 -0.15
CA THR A 588 23.42 -1.92 -1.05
C THR A 588 24.68 -2.70 -0.67
N LEU A 589 25.50 -3.04 -1.68
CA LEU A 589 26.77 -3.76 -1.50
C LEU A 589 28.01 -2.87 -1.70
N THR A 590 27.79 -1.55 -1.67
CA THR A 590 28.81 -0.51 -1.86
C THR A 590 28.78 0.46 -0.70
N ASN A 591 29.87 1.19 -0.45
CA ASN A 591 30.02 2.12 0.68
C ASN A 591 29.81 1.42 2.03
N LEU A 592 30.21 0.15 2.09
CA LEU A 592 30.17 -0.65 3.30
C LEU A 592 31.34 -0.27 4.19
N GLN A 593 31.16 -0.37 5.49
CA GLN A 593 32.21 -0.09 6.47
C GLN A 593 32.35 -1.26 7.43
N ALA A 594 33.47 -1.32 8.16
CA ALA A 594 33.66 -2.34 9.17
C ALA A 594 32.48 -2.37 10.14
N GLY A 595 32.06 -3.57 10.50
CA GLY A 595 30.93 -3.78 11.38
C GLY A 595 29.54 -3.77 10.75
N ASP A 596 29.41 -3.35 9.49
CA ASP A 596 28.20 -3.56 8.70
C ASP A 596 27.90 -5.07 8.60
N VAL A 597 26.61 -5.42 8.66
CA VAL A 597 26.12 -6.80 8.59
C VAL A 597 25.60 -7.08 7.18
N ILE A 598 26.13 -8.11 6.55
CA ILE A 598 25.71 -8.61 5.25
C ILE A 598 24.76 -9.79 5.48
N THR A 599 23.54 -9.69 4.94
CA THR A 599 22.57 -10.78 4.95
C THR A 599 22.63 -11.51 3.62
N TYR A 600 22.94 -12.79 3.67
CA TYR A 600 22.91 -13.69 2.52
C TYR A 600 21.56 -14.39 2.47
N THR A 601 20.93 -14.39 1.29
CA THR A 601 19.69 -15.13 1.03
C THR A 601 20.01 -16.27 0.07
N LEU A 602 19.77 -17.49 0.52
CA LEU A 602 20.05 -18.72 -0.19
C LEU A 602 18.72 -19.39 -0.51
N SER A 603 18.44 -19.59 -1.80
CA SER A 603 17.27 -20.35 -2.24
C SER A 603 17.72 -21.67 -2.83
N LEU A 604 17.32 -22.75 -2.18
CA LEU A 604 17.56 -24.12 -2.61
C LEU A 604 16.22 -24.74 -3.02
N SER A 605 16.12 -25.24 -4.25
CA SER A 605 14.90 -25.89 -4.71
C SER A 605 15.18 -27.18 -5.45
N ASN A 606 14.42 -28.21 -5.15
CA ASN A 606 14.33 -29.41 -5.97
C ASN A 606 13.20 -29.24 -6.98
N ALA A 607 13.46 -29.43 -8.27
CA ALA A 607 12.50 -29.17 -9.32
C ALA A 607 11.16 -29.90 -9.09
N SER A 608 10.07 -29.29 -9.52
CA SER A 608 8.76 -29.95 -9.58
C SER A 608 8.53 -30.50 -10.97
N GLY A 609 8.01 -31.72 -11.11
CA GLY A 609 7.62 -32.20 -12.43
C GLY A 609 7.51 -33.71 -12.54
N VAL A 610 7.03 -34.13 -13.71
CA VAL A 610 7.03 -35.54 -14.12
C VAL A 610 8.47 -35.93 -14.40
N GLY A 611 9.15 -36.54 -13.43
CA GLY A 611 10.53 -37.01 -13.60
C GLY A 611 11.40 -36.82 -12.37
N VAL A 612 10.99 -35.94 -11.44
CA VAL A 612 11.86 -35.52 -10.34
C VAL A 612 11.63 -36.40 -9.11
N THR A 613 12.71 -36.89 -8.49
CA THR A 613 12.69 -37.63 -7.22
C THR A 613 13.18 -36.76 -6.07
N THR A 614 13.01 -37.24 -4.84
CA THR A 614 13.66 -36.63 -3.66
C THR A 614 15.17 -36.62 -3.84
N ALA A 615 15.81 -35.53 -3.41
CA ALA A 615 17.25 -35.46 -3.26
C ALA A 615 17.61 -35.84 -1.83
N PHE A 616 18.42 -36.87 -1.68
CA PHE A 616 18.81 -37.38 -0.36
C PHE A 616 20.21 -36.89 0.01
N ASP A 617 20.53 -36.97 1.30
CA ASP A 617 21.86 -36.69 1.86
C ASP A 617 22.46 -35.35 1.38
N SER A 618 21.62 -34.32 1.29
CA SER A 618 22.03 -33.01 0.77
C SER A 618 23.00 -32.33 1.74
N LEU A 619 24.22 -32.08 1.28
CA LEU A 619 25.28 -31.39 2.02
C LEU A 619 25.44 -29.97 1.48
N LEU A 620 24.93 -28.98 2.22
CA LEU A 620 24.98 -27.57 1.87
C LEU A 620 26.15 -26.88 2.58
N SER A 621 26.93 -26.09 1.85
CA SER A 621 28.01 -25.27 2.40
C SER A 621 28.09 -23.91 1.74
N SER A 622 28.53 -22.90 2.49
CA SER A 622 28.88 -21.57 1.98
C SER A 622 30.18 -21.13 2.63
N VAL A 623 31.13 -20.65 1.83
CA VAL A 623 32.46 -20.20 2.28
C VAL A 623 32.53 -18.69 2.24
N LEU A 624 32.77 -18.05 3.39
CA LEU A 624 32.98 -16.62 3.52
C LEU A 624 34.43 -16.26 3.13
N PRO A 625 34.62 -15.25 2.27
CA PRO A 625 35.94 -14.68 1.98
C PRO A 625 36.56 -13.99 3.20
N ALA A 626 37.88 -13.78 3.16
CA ALA A 626 38.59 -12.99 4.18
C ALA A 626 38.03 -11.56 4.28
N GLY A 627 37.93 -11.03 5.50
CA GLY A 627 37.31 -9.74 5.80
C GLY A 627 35.85 -9.84 6.25
N LEU A 628 35.27 -11.04 6.24
CA LEU A 628 33.95 -11.35 6.78
C LEU A 628 34.06 -12.43 7.86
N THR A 629 33.35 -12.24 8.96
CA THR A 629 33.16 -13.26 9.99
C THR A 629 31.68 -13.62 10.11
N GLY A 630 31.34 -14.90 10.07
CA GLY A 630 29.96 -15.37 10.21
C GLY A 630 29.34 -15.02 11.57
N VAL A 631 28.05 -14.68 11.57
CA VAL A 631 27.29 -14.35 12.79
C VAL A 631 26.57 -15.60 13.26
N SER A 632 27.04 -16.18 14.37
CA SER A 632 26.38 -17.31 15.01
C SER A 632 24.93 -16.98 15.37
N ASP A 633 24.03 -17.98 15.26
CA ASP A 633 22.59 -17.87 15.50
C ASP A 633 21.81 -16.97 14.51
N SER A 634 22.42 -16.53 13.40
CA SER A 634 21.72 -15.73 12.37
C SER A 634 20.96 -16.56 11.33
N LEU A 635 21.03 -17.90 11.42
CA LEU A 635 20.33 -18.79 10.48
C LEU A 635 18.83 -18.71 10.70
N ALA A 636 18.08 -18.39 9.64
CA ALA A 636 16.63 -18.44 9.64
C ALA A 636 16.11 -18.99 8.32
N SER A 637 14.96 -19.67 8.35
CA SER A 637 14.18 -19.94 7.14
C SER A 637 13.17 -18.81 6.94
N THR A 638 13.18 -18.21 5.75
CA THR A 638 12.28 -17.11 5.36
C THR A 638 11.07 -17.59 4.57
N ASP A 639 11.23 -18.66 3.79
CA ASP A 639 10.15 -19.33 3.07
C ASP A 639 10.44 -20.83 2.92
N ASN A 640 9.38 -21.62 2.84
CA ASN A 640 9.46 -23.03 2.47
C ASN A 640 8.16 -23.49 1.81
N THR A 641 8.30 -24.31 0.76
CA THR A 641 7.17 -24.97 0.09
C THR A 641 7.42 -26.47 0.00
N ASN A 642 6.36 -27.26 0.14
CA ASN A 642 6.42 -28.74 0.14
C ASN A 642 7.38 -29.35 1.19
N LEU A 643 7.59 -28.64 2.31
CA LEU A 643 8.26 -29.15 3.51
C LEU A 643 7.27 -29.12 4.69
N SER A 644 7.17 -30.22 5.45
CA SER A 644 6.40 -30.21 6.69
C SER A 644 7.15 -29.44 7.77
N SER A 645 6.45 -28.96 8.81
CA SER A 645 7.10 -28.29 9.93
C SER A 645 8.11 -29.19 10.66
N GLU A 646 7.84 -30.51 10.75
CA GLU A 646 8.82 -31.45 11.29
C GLU A 646 10.06 -31.59 10.39
N ALA A 647 9.87 -31.68 9.06
CA ALA A 647 10.95 -31.81 8.11
C ALA A 647 11.84 -30.56 8.07
N LEU A 648 11.23 -29.37 8.06
CA LEU A 648 11.95 -28.10 8.14
C LEU A 648 12.75 -27.99 9.45
N SER A 649 12.16 -28.38 10.58
CA SER A 649 12.86 -28.33 11.86
C SER A 649 14.02 -29.32 11.93
N ALA A 650 13.89 -30.51 11.34
CA ALA A 650 14.96 -31.49 11.28
C ALA A 650 16.11 -31.00 10.37
N LEU A 651 15.79 -30.43 9.22
CA LEU A 651 16.75 -29.83 8.28
C LEU A 651 17.51 -28.67 8.93
N LEU A 652 16.82 -27.72 9.56
CA LEU A 652 17.50 -26.58 10.20
C LEU A 652 18.41 -27.02 11.34
N ALA A 653 18.14 -28.17 11.98
CA ALA A 653 19.00 -28.73 13.02
C ALA A 653 20.32 -29.33 12.48
N THR A 654 20.41 -29.61 11.18
CA THR A 654 21.65 -30.09 10.53
C THR A 654 22.52 -28.96 10.01
N LEU A 655 22.05 -27.70 10.04
CA LEU A 655 22.79 -26.54 9.56
C LEU A 655 23.39 -25.72 10.70
N SER A 656 24.61 -25.21 10.51
CA SER A 656 25.28 -24.31 11.45
C SER A 656 26.05 -23.21 10.76
N ILE A 657 26.15 -22.06 11.41
CA ILE A 657 27.00 -20.94 10.98
C ILE A 657 28.17 -20.82 11.96
N ASP A 658 29.38 -20.90 11.42
CA ASP A 658 30.61 -20.60 12.15
C ASP A 658 31.30 -19.35 11.59
N ALA A 659 32.56 -19.12 11.96
CA ALA A 659 33.31 -17.95 11.49
C ALA A 659 33.56 -17.99 9.98
N ASP A 660 33.67 -19.18 9.38
CA ASP A 660 34.05 -19.40 7.99
C ASP A 660 32.84 -19.53 7.06
N GLY A 661 31.63 -19.76 7.60
CA GLY A 661 30.37 -19.64 6.86
C GLY A 661 29.30 -20.63 7.30
N LEU A 662 28.47 -21.05 6.34
CA LEU A 662 27.36 -22.00 6.57
C LEU A 662 27.83 -23.41 6.22
N SER A 663 27.50 -24.41 7.03
CA SER A 663 27.76 -25.81 6.73
C SER A 663 26.67 -26.73 7.26
N THR A 664 26.39 -27.82 6.55
CA THR A 664 25.65 -28.98 7.07
C THR A 664 26.53 -29.92 7.91
N THR A 665 25.93 -30.57 8.90
CA THR A 665 26.48 -31.75 9.58
C THR A 665 26.62 -32.93 8.61
N SER A 666 27.42 -33.93 8.97
CA SER A 666 27.74 -35.09 8.10
C SER A 666 26.54 -35.90 7.62
N ASP A 667 25.42 -35.82 8.32
CA ASP A 667 24.24 -36.67 8.08
C ASP A 667 23.31 -36.09 6.99
N GLY A 668 23.62 -34.91 6.44
CA GLY A 668 22.85 -34.31 5.34
C GLY A 668 21.39 -33.99 5.67
N PHE A 669 20.59 -33.71 4.65
CA PHE A 669 19.14 -33.58 4.76
C PHE A 669 18.46 -33.95 3.43
N ASP A 670 17.17 -34.27 3.50
CA ASP A 670 16.39 -34.65 2.33
C ASP A 670 15.55 -33.47 1.82
N LEU A 671 15.51 -33.30 0.51
CA LEU A 671 14.70 -32.29 -0.16
C LEU A 671 13.73 -32.96 -1.15
N PRO A 672 12.43 -33.09 -0.79
CA PRO A 672 11.42 -33.72 -1.65
C PRO A 672 11.27 -33.04 -3.01
N ALA A 673 10.77 -33.77 -4.00
CA ALA A 673 10.47 -33.19 -5.32
C ALA A 673 9.50 -32.00 -5.21
N GLY A 674 9.84 -30.90 -5.88
CA GLY A 674 9.08 -29.64 -5.81
C GLY A 674 9.22 -28.88 -4.50
N ALA A 675 10.11 -29.29 -3.58
CA ALA A 675 10.39 -28.52 -2.38
C ALA A 675 11.28 -27.33 -2.69
N VAL A 676 10.97 -26.20 -2.03
CA VAL A 676 11.76 -24.97 -2.07
C VAL A 676 12.05 -24.59 -0.64
N LEU A 677 13.29 -24.22 -0.36
CA LEU A 677 13.77 -23.76 0.92
C LEU A 677 14.53 -22.45 0.73
N GLU A 678 14.04 -21.39 1.35
CA GLU A 678 14.75 -20.12 1.41
C GLU A 678 15.32 -19.93 2.82
N LEU A 679 16.64 -19.71 2.88
CA LEU A 679 17.40 -19.50 4.10
C LEU A 679 18.08 -18.15 4.08
N THR A 680 18.15 -17.49 5.23
CA THR A 680 19.01 -16.33 5.44
C THR A 680 20.06 -16.62 6.49
N PHE A 681 21.29 -16.18 6.25
CA PHE A 681 22.35 -16.14 7.25
C PHE A 681 23.13 -14.84 7.15
N GLN A 682 23.84 -14.44 8.21
CA GLN A 682 24.54 -13.17 8.27
C GLN A 682 26.03 -13.34 8.49
N ALA A 683 26.80 -12.41 7.91
CA ALA A 683 28.22 -12.20 8.21
C ALA A 683 28.45 -10.71 8.53
N LYS A 684 29.46 -10.42 9.36
CA LYS A 684 29.84 -9.06 9.73
C LYS A 684 31.18 -8.71 9.08
N LEU A 685 31.32 -7.49 8.57
CA LEU A 685 32.60 -6.99 8.09
C LEU A 685 33.58 -6.77 9.24
N ASP A 686 34.78 -7.29 9.08
CA ASP A 686 35.84 -7.22 10.09
C ASP A 686 36.46 -5.82 10.15
N VAL A 687 37.04 -5.46 11.30
CA VAL A 687 37.74 -4.16 11.47
C VAL A 687 39.00 -4.02 10.59
N GLY A 688 39.54 -5.15 10.12
CA GLY A 688 40.74 -5.19 9.28
C GLY A 688 40.52 -4.87 7.81
N VAL A 689 39.27 -4.65 7.35
CA VAL A 689 39.02 -4.24 5.97
C VAL A 689 39.60 -2.85 5.71
N LEU A 690 40.28 -2.69 4.58
CA LEU A 690 40.88 -1.43 4.17
C LEU A 690 39.86 -0.57 3.45
N SER A 691 40.05 0.75 3.53
CA SER A 691 39.29 1.68 2.71
C SER A 691 39.43 1.33 1.22
N GLY A 692 38.32 1.35 0.46
CA GLY A 692 38.29 0.99 -0.96
C GLY A 692 38.35 -0.50 -1.29
N ASP A 693 38.51 -1.40 -0.30
CA ASP A 693 38.61 -2.84 -0.56
C ASP A 693 37.43 -3.40 -1.36
N THR A 694 37.73 -4.37 -2.23
CA THR A 694 36.71 -5.23 -2.84
C THR A 694 36.80 -6.63 -2.24
N ILE A 695 35.82 -7.00 -1.42
CA ILE A 695 35.72 -8.37 -0.88
C ILE A 695 35.15 -9.27 -1.97
N PRO A 696 35.80 -10.40 -2.30
CA PRO A 696 35.30 -11.35 -3.29
C PRO A 696 33.88 -11.85 -3.00
N ALA A 697 33.26 -12.48 -4.00
CA ALA A 697 31.97 -13.13 -3.84
C ALA A 697 32.02 -14.30 -2.85
N THR A 698 31.03 -14.38 -1.96
CA THR A 698 30.75 -15.58 -1.17
C THR A 698 30.18 -16.66 -2.08
N THR A 699 30.67 -17.90 -1.95
CA THR A 699 30.25 -19.03 -2.78
C THR A 699 29.50 -20.06 -1.96
N ALA A 700 28.37 -20.55 -2.45
CA ALA A 700 27.63 -21.67 -1.86
C ALA A 700 27.59 -22.88 -2.80
N ASN A 701 27.63 -24.07 -2.23
CA ASN A 701 27.64 -25.35 -2.93
C ASN A 701 26.75 -26.36 -2.20
N VAL A 702 26.05 -27.20 -2.95
CA VAL A 702 25.30 -28.35 -2.44
C VAL A 702 25.67 -29.60 -3.24
N THR A 703 25.86 -30.73 -2.56
CA THR A 703 25.96 -32.07 -3.15
C THR A 703 24.89 -32.98 -2.58
N TYR A 704 24.37 -33.93 -3.36
CA TYR A 704 23.25 -34.79 -2.96
C TYR A 704 23.32 -36.17 -3.63
N THR A 705 22.45 -37.09 -3.22
CA THR A 705 22.40 -38.48 -3.68
C THR A 705 21.01 -38.89 -4.21
N SER A 706 20.95 -39.99 -4.96
CA SER A 706 19.69 -40.55 -5.51
C SER A 706 18.93 -41.45 -4.54
N LEU A 707 19.59 -41.99 -3.51
CA LEU A 707 18.99 -42.87 -2.50
C LEU A 707 19.28 -42.34 -1.10
N ASP A 708 18.44 -42.74 -0.14
CA ASP A 708 18.60 -42.39 1.27
C ASP A 708 19.71 -43.23 1.93
N GLY A 709 20.74 -42.56 2.44
CA GLY A 709 21.86 -43.17 3.14
C GLY A 709 22.91 -43.77 2.20
N GLU A 710 24.01 -44.25 2.78
CA GLU A 710 25.17 -44.73 2.02
C GLU A 710 24.84 -46.00 1.18
N ASP A 711 24.73 -45.85 -0.15
CA ASP A 711 24.51 -46.97 -1.08
C ASP A 711 25.49 -46.93 -2.27
N ALA A 712 26.28 -47.99 -2.44
CA ALA A 712 27.28 -48.06 -3.52
C ALA A 712 26.71 -48.06 -4.95
N THR A 713 25.39 -48.20 -5.11
CA THR A 713 24.69 -48.23 -6.40
C THR A 713 24.00 -46.93 -6.75
N GLU A 714 23.99 -45.96 -5.84
CA GLU A 714 23.38 -44.65 -6.06
C GLU A 714 24.20 -43.75 -6.99
N ARG A 715 23.56 -42.67 -7.43
CA ARG A 715 24.25 -41.54 -8.07
C ARG A 715 24.53 -40.48 -7.02
N THR A 716 25.73 -39.91 -7.08
CA THR A 716 26.25 -38.98 -6.06
C THR A 716 26.71 -37.66 -6.70
N GLY A 717 27.05 -36.66 -5.88
CA GLY A 717 27.71 -35.41 -6.31
C GLY A 717 29.24 -35.46 -6.35
N SER A 718 29.86 -36.65 -6.42
CA SER A 718 31.32 -36.80 -6.28
C SER A 718 32.14 -36.40 -7.52
N GLY A 719 31.48 -36.16 -8.66
CA GLY A 719 32.10 -35.83 -9.95
C GLY A 719 32.81 -36.99 -10.64
N THR A 720 32.92 -38.16 -10.01
CA THR A 720 33.61 -39.33 -10.60
C THR A 720 32.92 -40.67 -10.28
N PRO A 721 32.65 -41.53 -11.27
CA PRO A 721 32.66 -41.26 -12.72
C PRO A 721 31.75 -40.09 -13.10
N GLU A 722 31.86 -39.57 -14.34
CA GLU A 722 31.18 -38.33 -14.80
C GLU A 722 29.66 -38.33 -14.58
N VAL A 723 29.03 -39.49 -14.53
CA VAL A 723 27.61 -39.66 -14.17
C VAL A 723 27.26 -39.25 -12.73
N ASN A 724 28.24 -39.03 -11.85
CA ASN A 724 28.02 -38.58 -10.48
C ASN A 724 28.09 -37.06 -10.42
N ASP A 725 27.09 -36.39 -10.97
CA ASP A 725 27.02 -34.95 -11.18
C ASP A 725 25.97 -34.23 -10.31
N TYR A 726 25.49 -34.88 -9.25
CA TYR A 726 24.47 -34.33 -8.34
C TYR A 726 25.04 -33.25 -7.41
N GLN A 727 25.26 -32.08 -8.00
CA GLN A 727 25.77 -30.89 -7.33
C GLN A 727 25.19 -29.60 -7.94
N ALA A 728 25.05 -28.56 -7.13
CA ALA A 728 24.72 -27.21 -7.59
C ALA A 728 25.56 -26.18 -6.82
N ASN A 729 25.89 -25.07 -7.46
CA ASN A 729 26.65 -23.99 -6.85
C ASN A 729 26.17 -22.63 -7.36
N ASP A 730 26.33 -21.60 -6.54
CA ASP A 730 26.12 -20.21 -6.93
C ASP A 730 27.03 -19.28 -6.12
N SER A 731 27.22 -18.05 -6.59
CA SER A 731 28.04 -17.04 -5.93
C SER A 731 27.29 -15.72 -5.83
N ALA A 732 27.33 -15.11 -4.64
CA ALA A 732 26.81 -13.77 -4.44
C ALA A 732 27.65 -12.72 -5.17
N GLN A 733 27.27 -11.45 -5.08
CA GLN A 733 28.06 -10.36 -5.64
C GLN A 733 29.25 -10.02 -4.73
N ALA A 734 30.31 -9.45 -5.31
CA ALA A 734 31.42 -8.88 -4.55
C ALA A 734 30.95 -7.63 -3.78
N LEU A 735 31.62 -7.34 -2.67
CA LEU A 735 31.31 -6.21 -1.78
C LEU A 735 32.35 -5.11 -1.98
N THR A 736 31.95 -3.84 -1.93
CA THR A 736 32.86 -2.70 -2.00
C THR A 736 32.83 -1.89 -0.71
N ILE A 737 34.00 -1.78 -0.07
CA ILE A 737 34.20 -0.97 1.14
C ILE A 737 34.28 0.50 0.74
N ASP A 738 33.73 1.36 1.58
CA ASP A 738 33.74 2.81 1.42
C ASP A 738 35.19 3.32 1.30
N SER A 739 35.45 4.15 0.28
CA SER A 739 36.75 4.80 0.07
C SER A 739 36.74 6.27 0.53
N THR A 740 35.67 6.72 1.17
CA THR A 740 35.49 8.11 1.55
C THR A 740 36.40 8.49 2.73
N VAL A 741 37.53 9.09 2.41
CA VAL A 741 38.32 9.89 3.36
C VAL A 741 38.11 11.35 3.03
N ALA A 742 37.77 12.17 4.03
CA ALA A 742 37.58 13.60 3.84
C ALA A 742 38.54 14.39 4.71
N PHE A 743 39.02 15.51 4.16
CA PHE A 743 40.02 16.35 4.79
C PHE A 743 39.58 17.81 4.77
N ASP A 744 39.54 18.44 5.94
CA ASP A 744 39.11 19.82 6.12
C ASP A 744 40.10 20.59 7.02
N LYS A 745 40.19 21.90 6.81
CA LYS A 745 41.03 22.81 7.58
C LYS A 745 40.28 24.11 7.87
N GLN A 746 40.23 24.49 9.13
CA GLN A 746 39.56 25.70 9.58
C GLN A 746 40.30 26.39 10.71
N PHE A 747 40.00 27.67 10.96
CA PHE A 747 40.47 28.36 12.16
C PHE A 747 39.77 27.81 13.41
N LEU A 748 40.45 27.87 14.55
CA LEU A 748 39.88 27.57 15.86
C LEU A 748 40.09 28.77 16.81
N PRO A 749 39.02 29.49 17.20
CA PRO A 749 37.66 29.40 16.69
C PRO A 749 37.54 29.87 15.22
N ASN A 750 36.57 29.33 14.49
CA ASN A 750 36.40 29.55 13.03
C ASN A 750 35.92 30.95 12.63
N THR A 751 35.58 31.81 13.59
CA THR A 751 35.05 33.15 13.36
C THR A 751 36.12 34.23 13.18
N ARG A 752 37.40 33.89 13.36
CA ARG A 752 38.50 34.86 13.40
C ARG A 752 39.48 34.60 12.26
N THR A 753 39.61 35.58 11.37
CA THR A 753 40.53 35.55 10.21
C THR A 753 41.60 36.63 10.26
N THR A 754 41.57 37.51 11.27
CA THR A 754 42.51 38.61 11.45
C THR A 754 43.32 38.47 12.74
N PHE A 755 44.63 38.62 12.64
CA PHE A 755 45.56 38.43 13.75
C PHE A 755 46.64 39.52 13.74
N ALA A 756 46.95 40.04 14.92
CA ALA A 756 48.03 40.98 15.13
C ALA A 756 49.37 40.26 15.27
N VAL A 757 50.44 40.98 14.96
CA VAL A 757 51.81 40.48 15.13
C VAL A 757 52.03 40.04 16.59
N GLY A 758 52.57 38.84 16.77
CA GLY A 758 52.80 38.17 18.05
C GLY A 758 51.63 37.31 18.54
N GLU A 759 50.43 37.43 17.95
CA GLU A 759 49.31 36.56 18.32
C GLU A 759 49.48 35.13 17.80
N GLU A 760 48.85 34.19 18.50
CA GLU A 760 48.76 32.80 18.09
C GLU A 760 47.45 32.53 17.34
N VAL A 761 47.54 31.77 16.26
CA VAL A 761 46.45 31.25 15.45
C VAL A 761 46.46 29.73 15.54
N THR A 762 45.29 29.13 15.79
CA THR A 762 45.13 27.67 15.78
C THR A 762 44.37 27.26 14.52
N TYR A 763 44.94 26.33 13.77
CA TYR A 763 44.34 25.67 12.63
C TYR A 763 43.87 24.28 13.06
N ARG A 764 42.58 23.98 12.94
CA ARG A 764 42.05 22.63 13.10
C ARG A 764 42.07 21.92 11.76
N LEU A 765 42.91 20.89 11.66
CA LEU A 765 42.94 19.95 10.55
C LEU A 765 42.08 18.74 10.94
N LYS A 766 40.92 18.56 10.30
CA LYS A 766 39.99 17.46 10.56
C LYS A 766 40.11 16.41 9.45
N VAL A 767 40.36 15.16 9.82
CA VAL A 767 40.37 14.02 8.91
C VAL A 767 39.21 13.11 9.28
N SER A 768 38.24 12.96 8.40
CA SER A 768 37.13 12.02 8.53
C SER A 768 37.49 10.71 7.84
N LEU A 769 37.27 9.60 8.54
CA LEU A 769 37.65 8.25 8.14
C LEU A 769 36.41 7.35 8.11
N ILE A 770 36.52 6.18 7.48
CA ILE A 770 35.50 5.13 7.56
C ILE A 770 35.66 4.33 8.87
N GLU A 771 34.64 3.59 9.32
CA GLU A 771 34.88 2.45 10.23
C GLU A 771 35.65 1.37 9.46
N GLY A 772 36.83 0.97 9.95
CA GLY A 772 37.78 0.11 9.24
C GLY A 772 39.23 0.50 9.49
N THR A 773 40.12 0.07 8.60
CA THR A 773 41.56 0.37 8.68
C THR A 773 41.99 1.30 7.55
N THR A 774 42.76 2.34 7.87
CA THR A 774 43.40 3.25 6.89
C THR A 774 44.91 3.18 7.10
N GLU A 775 45.64 2.77 6.07
CA GLU A 775 47.08 2.56 6.15
C GLU A 775 47.87 3.82 5.79
N ASP A 776 49.08 3.94 6.36
CA ASP A 776 50.06 5.00 6.05
C ASP A 776 49.48 6.43 6.04
N LEU A 777 48.63 6.76 7.02
CA LEU A 777 47.98 8.06 7.12
C LEU A 777 49.01 9.13 7.54
N VAL A 778 49.28 10.09 6.68
CA VAL A 778 50.23 11.18 6.96
C VAL A 778 49.66 12.55 6.65
N LEU A 779 49.63 13.42 7.67
CA LEU A 779 49.16 14.79 7.56
C LEU A 779 50.34 15.76 7.47
N THR A 780 50.35 16.64 6.46
CA THR A 780 51.39 17.64 6.27
C THR A 780 50.79 19.04 6.14
N ASP A 781 51.19 19.95 7.03
CA ASP A 781 50.82 21.36 7.03
C ASP A 781 52.04 22.23 6.63
N THR A 782 51.83 23.20 5.75
CA THR A 782 52.87 24.11 5.27
C THR A 782 52.53 25.54 5.66
N LEU A 783 53.11 25.97 6.79
CA LEU A 783 53.04 27.34 7.27
C LEU A 783 53.83 28.27 6.33
N PRO A 784 53.22 29.36 5.84
CA PRO A 784 53.89 30.34 4.99
C PRO A 784 54.99 31.09 5.76
N ALA A 785 55.87 31.77 5.03
CA ALA A 785 56.82 32.71 5.63
C ALA A 785 56.08 33.75 6.49
N GLY A 786 56.61 34.05 7.67
CA GLY A 786 55.97 34.94 8.64
C GLY A 786 55.00 34.27 9.63
N LEU A 787 54.79 32.95 9.54
CA LEU A 787 54.19 32.14 10.60
C LEU A 787 55.20 31.13 11.16
N SER A 788 55.26 31.02 12.48
CA SER A 788 56.10 30.02 13.17
C SER A 788 55.27 29.03 14.00
N TYR A 789 55.63 27.75 13.92
CA TYR A 789 55.02 26.66 14.67
C TYR A 789 55.26 26.83 16.18
N VAL A 790 54.18 26.68 16.96
CA VAL A 790 54.19 26.77 18.43
C VAL A 790 53.96 25.40 19.06
N GLY A 791 52.97 24.65 18.56
CA GLY A 791 52.56 23.39 19.16
C GLY A 791 51.35 22.78 18.44
N TYR A 792 50.89 21.65 18.95
CA TYR A 792 49.71 20.95 18.45
C TYR A 792 48.97 20.24 19.59
N THR A 793 47.70 19.92 19.36
CA THR A 793 47.00 18.85 20.07
C THR A 793 46.43 17.85 19.06
N LEU A 794 46.41 16.57 19.44
CA LEU A 794 45.79 15.50 18.66
C LEU A 794 44.55 15.01 19.39
N GLY A 795 43.43 14.93 18.69
CA GLY A 795 42.15 14.46 19.21
C GLY A 795 41.54 13.39 18.33
N ALA A 796 40.77 12.48 18.95
CA ALA A 796 39.96 11.48 18.28
C ALA A 796 38.48 11.77 18.56
N GLY A 797 37.64 11.77 17.52
CA GLY A 797 36.19 11.96 17.62
C GLY A 797 35.52 10.80 18.36
N SER A 798 35.88 9.56 18.03
CA SER A 798 35.29 8.33 18.58
C SER A 798 35.97 7.79 19.84
N GLY A 799 36.89 8.57 20.44
CA GLY A 799 37.59 8.24 21.68
C GLY A 799 38.40 6.95 21.58
N ASP A 800 38.07 5.96 22.42
CA ASP A 800 38.78 4.66 22.47
C ASP A 800 38.53 3.78 21.23
N SER A 801 37.58 4.13 20.36
CA SER A 801 37.28 3.35 19.15
C SER A 801 38.28 3.64 18.02
N LEU A 802 38.96 4.79 18.06
CA LEU A 802 39.99 5.17 17.10
C LEU A 802 41.39 4.96 17.69
N THR A 803 42.12 4.01 17.14
CA THR A 803 43.51 3.75 17.53
C THR A 803 44.46 4.48 16.58
N ILE A 804 45.20 5.46 17.12
CA ILE A 804 46.20 6.26 16.37
C ILE A 804 47.60 5.94 16.93
N PRO A 805 48.46 5.20 16.21
CA PRO A 805 49.79 4.84 16.67
C PRO A 805 50.80 5.99 16.46
N PHE A 806 50.67 7.06 17.25
CA PHE A 806 51.48 8.27 17.11
C PHE A 806 52.42 8.51 18.31
N ASP A 807 53.73 8.53 18.07
CA ASP A 807 54.77 8.97 19.01
C ASP A 807 55.39 10.30 18.54
N PRO A 808 55.15 11.43 19.23
CA PRO A 808 55.65 12.72 18.79
C PRO A 808 57.18 12.85 18.78
N ALA A 809 57.92 11.95 19.41
CA ALA A 809 59.38 11.96 19.36
C ALA A 809 59.93 11.49 18.00
N THR A 810 59.18 10.65 17.27
CA THR A 810 59.61 10.05 16.00
C THR A 810 58.75 10.50 14.83
N ASP A 811 57.48 10.78 15.07
CA ASP A 811 56.46 10.85 14.03
C ASP A 811 56.04 12.30 13.72
N LEU A 812 56.48 13.27 14.54
CA LEU A 812 56.35 14.70 14.28
C LEU A 812 57.65 15.28 13.75
N THR A 813 57.60 15.90 12.58
CA THR A 813 58.74 16.63 12.01
C THR A 813 58.36 18.07 11.66
N VAL A 814 59.20 19.02 12.08
CA VAL A 814 59.05 20.46 11.77
C VAL A 814 60.29 20.94 11.04
N THR A 815 60.14 21.45 9.82
CA THR A 815 61.28 21.85 8.98
C THR A 815 61.09 23.26 8.42
N PRO A 816 61.97 24.23 8.73
CA PRO A 816 63.05 24.17 9.73
C PRO A 816 62.52 24.11 11.19
N ALA A 817 63.28 23.49 12.09
CA ALA A 817 62.82 23.14 13.45
C ALA A 817 62.77 24.29 14.46
N THR A 818 63.20 25.52 14.12
CA THR A 818 63.34 26.61 15.10
C THR A 818 62.89 27.96 14.56
N GLY A 819 62.12 28.69 15.37
CA GLY A 819 61.96 30.16 15.34
C GLY A 819 61.19 30.75 14.15
N PRO A 820 61.06 32.09 14.12
CA PRO A 820 60.51 32.83 13.00
C PRO A 820 61.17 32.44 11.68
N SER A 821 60.36 32.18 10.65
CA SER A 821 60.84 31.67 9.37
C SER A 821 60.50 32.59 8.20
N ASP A 822 61.53 33.09 7.53
CA ASP A 822 61.41 33.87 6.29
C ASP A 822 61.12 33.01 5.05
N THR A 823 61.19 31.67 5.18
CA THR A 823 60.94 30.71 4.10
C THR A 823 59.70 29.84 4.33
N GLY A 824 59.02 30.00 5.46
CA GLY A 824 57.93 29.12 5.92
C GLY A 824 58.42 27.88 6.68
N GLN A 825 57.49 27.08 7.18
CA GLN A 825 57.75 25.83 7.90
C GLN A 825 56.82 24.72 7.43
N VAL A 826 57.34 23.49 7.33
CA VAL A 826 56.54 22.29 7.07
C VAL A 826 56.43 21.49 8.37
N VAL A 827 55.19 21.24 8.80
CA VAL A 827 54.85 20.43 9.97
C VAL A 827 54.21 19.14 9.47
N ARG A 828 54.84 18.00 9.69
CA ARG A 828 54.37 16.68 9.23
C ARG A 828 54.12 15.76 10.41
N PHE A 829 52.93 15.16 10.45
CA PHE A 829 52.45 14.18 11.41
C PHE A 829 52.27 12.82 10.71
N ASP A 830 53.16 11.88 10.94
CA ASP A 830 53.04 10.50 10.47
C ASP A 830 52.16 9.71 11.45
N LEU A 831 50.91 9.40 11.08
CA LEU A 831 49.94 8.76 11.96
C LEU A 831 49.93 7.22 11.79
N GLY A 832 50.70 6.68 10.84
CA GLY A 832 50.79 5.25 10.56
C GLY A 832 49.45 4.63 10.15
N THR A 833 49.26 3.35 10.53
CA THR A 833 47.99 2.63 10.32
C THR A 833 46.97 3.01 11.39
N VAL A 834 45.94 3.75 10.99
CA VAL A 834 44.84 4.14 11.88
C VAL A 834 43.72 3.13 11.78
N VAL A 835 43.29 2.61 12.93
CA VAL A 835 42.19 1.63 13.02
C VAL A 835 41.01 2.31 13.70
N ASN A 836 39.90 2.43 12.98
CA ASN A 836 38.64 2.92 13.49
C ASN A 836 37.67 1.76 13.72
N ALA A 837 37.59 1.27 14.95
CA ALA A 837 36.72 0.15 15.29
C ALA A 837 35.25 0.54 15.22
N ALA A 838 34.44 -0.33 14.62
CA ALA A 838 33.01 -0.10 14.46
C ALA A 838 32.31 0.10 15.80
N ASN A 839 31.71 1.28 15.98
CA ASN A 839 30.93 1.66 17.16
C ASN A 839 29.48 2.02 16.80
N GLY A 840 29.16 2.09 15.50
CA GLY A 840 27.84 2.39 14.96
C GLY A 840 27.49 3.88 14.94
N ARG A 841 28.46 4.79 15.05
CA ARG A 841 28.29 6.25 15.09
C ARG A 841 29.20 6.99 14.11
N ARG A 842 28.75 7.04 12.84
CA ARG A 842 29.52 7.65 11.75
C ARG A 842 29.93 9.12 11.93
N ASP A 843 29.21 9.88 12.75
CA ASP A 843 29.52 11.30 13.00
C ASP A 843 30.78 11.51 13.85
N ASP A 844 31.24 10.48 14.58
CA ASP A 844 32.44 10.55 15.43
C ASP A 844 33.70 9.92 14.79
N ASP A 845 33.59 9.44 13.55
CA ASP A 845 34.66 8.84 12.76
C ASP A 845 35.60 9.90 12.16
N TYR A 846 36.30 10.62 13.03
CA TYR A 846 37.31 11.58 12.62
C TYR A 846 38.42 11.72 13.66
N LEU A 847 39.57 12.21 13.22
CA LEU A 847 40.60 12.77 14.09
C LEU A 847 40.81 14.25 13.78
N THR A 848 41.36 14.97 14.75
CA THR A 848 41.71 16.39 14.60
C THR A 848 43.13 16.66 15.06
N VAL A 849 43.87 17.44 14.28
CA VAL A 849 45.11 18.08 14.71
C VAL A 849 44.85 19.58 14.83
N ASP A 850 44.87 20.10 16.05
CA ASP A 850 44.79 21.55 16.30
C ASP A 850 46.22 22.10 16.32
N LEU A 851 46.68 22.61 15.19
CA LEU A 851 48.01 23.16 14.96
C LEU A 851 48.06 24.65 15.36
N THR A 852 48.88 25.01 16.35
CA THR A 852 49.06 26.41 16.76
C THR A 852 50.32 26.99 16.13
N ALA A 853 50.17 28.14 15.48
CA ALA A 853 51.25 28.95 14.92
C ALA A 853 51.18 30.40 15.44
N ARG A 854 52.29 31.13 15.40
CA ARG A 854 52.38 32.54 15.81
C ARG A 854 52.67 33.43 14.61
N VAL A 855 52.06 34.61 14.58
CA VAL A 855 52.37 35.67 13.61
C VAL A 855 53.69 36.33 14.00
N ASP A 856 54.74 36.12 13.22
CA ASP A 856 56.08 36.58 13.56
C ASP A 856 56.24 38.10 13.46
N ASN A 857 57.08 38.70 14.31
CA ASN A 857 57.45 40.11 14.22
C ASN A 857 58.60 40.31 13.23
N VAL A 858 58.24 40.25 11.95
CA VAL A 858 59.16 40.42 10.82
C VAL A 858 58.67 41.51 9.87
N THR A 859 59.57 42.03 9.03
CA THR A 859 59.24 43.09 8.06
C THR A 859 58.18 42.68 7.03
N ALA A 860 58.10 41.39 6.69
CA ALA A 860 57.10 40.87 5.75
C ALA A 860 55.66 40.91 6.31
N ASN A 861 55.51 40.88 7.63
CA ASN A 861 54.21 40.95 8.28
C ASN A 861 53.88 42.42 8.57
N GLN A 862 53.03 43.02 7.75
CA GLN A 862 52.49 44.35 7.98
C GLN A 862 50.96 44.29 7.96
N ALA A 863 50.27 45.34 8.41
CA ALA A 863 48.84 45.47 8.23
C ALA A 863 48.42 45.16 6.78
N GLU A 864 47.33 44.39 6.61
CA GLU A 864 46.80 43.88 5.35
C GLU A 864 47.63 42.77 4.67
N THR A 865 48.80 42.36 5.20
CA THR A 865 49.51 41.19 4.70
C THR A 865 48.63 39.94 4.84
N VAL A 866 48.46 39.21 3.74
CA VAL A 866 47.71 37.94 3.72
C VAL A 866 48.69 36.77 3.81
N LEU A 867 48.53 35.92 4.82
CA LEU A 867 49.34 34.71 5.03
C LEU A 867 48.47 33.48 4.79
N GLY A 868 48.81 32.71 3.74
CA GLY A 868 48.06 31.53 3.33
C GLY A 868 48.69 30.23 3.82
N ASN A 869 47.96 29.47 4.64
CA ASN A 869 48.40 28.19 5.18
C ASN A 869 47.85 26.99 4.39
N GLN A 870 48.72 26.16 3.81
CA GLN A 870 48.35 24.99 3.01
C GLN A 870 48.45 23.70 3.83
N ALA A 871 47.67 22.68 3.49
CA ALA A 871 47.83 21.36 4.07
C ALA A 871 47.46 20.26 3.07
N LYS A 872 47.98 19.05 3.30
CA LYS A 872 47.63 17.85 2.56
C LYS A 872 47.59 16.64 3.49
N LEU A 873 46.80 15.64 3.09
CA LEU A 873 46.70 14.33 3.69
C LEU A 873 47.14 13.28 2.65
N GLU A 874 47.97 12.33 3.07
CA GLU A 874 48.40 11.18 2.28
C GLU A 874 47.96 9.92 3.02
N TYR A 875 47.49 8.89 2.30
CA TYR A 875 47.13 7.59 2.89
C TYR A 875 47.19 6.50 1.81
N VAL A 876 47.08 5.24 2.22
CA VAL A 876 46.96 4.10 1.32
C VAL A 876 45.58 3.46 1.47
N ASP A 877 44.91 3.26 0.34
CA ASP A 877 43.69 2.47 0.19
C ASP A 877 43.93 1.29 -0.78
N ALA A 878 42.87 0.55 -1.10
CA ALA A 878 42.95 -0.59 -2.02
C ALA A 878 43.43 -0.20 -3.44
N GLU A 879 43.23 1.05 -3.85
CA GLU A 879 43.71 1.61 -5.11
C GLU A 879 45.17 2.07 -5.08
N GLY A 880 45.77 2.16 -3.88
CA GLY A 880 47.16 2.52 -3.64
C GLY A 880 47.31 3.84 -2.90
N ASN A 881 48.37 4.61 -3.22
CA ASN A 881 48.62 5.88 -2.54
C ASN A 881 47.66 6.97 -2.99
N GLN A 882 46.91 7.52 -2.04
CA GLN A 882 46.05 8.68 -2.22
C GLN A 882 46.70 9.95 -1.68
N THR A 883 46.27 11.11 -2.22
CA THR A 883 46.66 12.42 -1.71
C THR A 883 45.48 13.38 -1.81
N LEU A 884 45.04 13.90 -0.67
CA LEU A 884 44.03 14.93 -0.57
C LEU A 884 44.70 16.25 -0.20
N HIS A 885 44.45 17.29 -0.99
CA HIS A 885 44.88 18.63 -0.66
C HIS A 885 43.72 19.38 0.00
N PHE A 886 44.03 20.20 0.99
CA PHE A 886 43.04 21.17 1.47
C PHE A 886 42.78 22.20 0.37
N ASP A 887 41.51 22.50 0.16
CA ASP A 887 41.04 23.55 -0.73
C ASP A 887 40.10 24.49 0.04
N ALA A 888 40.44 25.78 0.06
CA ALA A 888 39.72 26.79 0.82
C ALA A 888 38.38 27.19 0.20
N ASP A 889 38.21 27.05 -1.12
CA ASP A 889 36.95 27.29 -1.83
C ASP A 889 36.57 26.06 -2.63
N GLY A 890 35.62 25.27 -2.12
CA GLY A 890 35.10 24.06 -2.79
C GLY A 890 34.38 24.29 -4.13
N GLU A 891 34.55 25.48 -4.74
CA GLU A 891 33.97 25.90 -6.02
C GLU A 891 34.97 25.83 -7.18
N THR A 892 36.28 25.93 -6.91
CA THR A 892 37.32 25.89 -7.95
C THR A 892 38.46 24.97 -7.51
N ASP A 893 38.65 23.83 -8.17
CA ASP A 893 39.78 22.94 -7.87
C ASP A 893 41.13 23.69 -8.01
N GLY A 894 41.92 23.80 -6.94
CA GLY A 894 43.21 24.51 -7.04
C GLY A 894 44.21 24.43 -5.87
N ASN A 895 43.97 23.62 -4.84
CA ASN A 895 44.80 23.57 -3.60
C ASN A 895 44.99 24.95 -2.94
N GLN A 896 43.89 25.64 -2.63
CA GLN A 896 43.92 27.01 -2.11
C GLN A 896 44.30 27.03 -0.62
N PRO A 897 45.17 27.96 -0.19
CA PRO A 897 45.53 28.10 1.22
C PRO A 897 44.38 28.69 2.06
N LEU A 898 44.32 28.31 3.33
CA LEU A 898 43.49 29.03 4.31
C LEU A 898 44.19 30.34 4.70
N ASN A 899 43.60 31.46 4.30
CA ASN A 899 44.20 32.78 4.44
C ASN A 899 43.82 33.48 5.74
N LEU A 900 44.82 33.97 6.48
CA LEU A 900 44.64 34.99 7.51
C LEU A 900 45.15 36.35 7.04
N THR A 901 44.64 37.42 7.63
CA THR A 901 45.10 38.79 7.36
C THR A 901 45.75 39.37 8.62
N VAL A 902 46.95 39.90 8.46
CA VAL A 902 47.67 40.59 9.53
C VAL A 902 47.01 41.95 9.78
N VAL A 903 46.74 42.26 11.05
CA VAL A 903 46.23 43.57 11.48
C VAL A 903 47.19 44.21 12.48
N GLU A 904 47.24 45.53 12.52
CA GLU A 904 48.08 46.25 13.46
C GLU A 904 47.24 47.29 14.20
N PRO A 905 47.46 47.55 15.50
CA PRO A 905 46.76 48.61 16.19
C PRO A 905 47.29 49.98 15.72
N THR A 906 46.48 50.71 14.96
CA THR A 906 46.72 52.13 14.68
C THR A 906 46.02 52.99 15.75
N VAL A 907 46.80 53.73 16.54
CA VAL A 907 46.27 54.63 17.58
C VAL A 907 46.53 56.10 17.23
N THR A 908 45.47 56.89 17.17
CA THR A 908 45.54 58.35 16.97
C THR A 908 45.49 59.08 18.30
N LEU A 909 46.26 60.16 18.40
CA LEU A 909 46.23 61.11 19.52
C LEU A 909 45.78 62.48 19.00
N VAL A 910 44.75 63.06 19.61
CA VAL A 910 44.31 64.45 19.38
C VAL A 910 44.46 65.20 20.71
N LEU A 911 45.09 66.38 20.67
CA LEU A 911 45.27 67.26 21.83
C LEU A 911 44.64 68.61 21.53
N ASP A 912 43.63 68.99 22.31
CA ASP A 912 42.91 70.27 22.24
C ASP A 912 43.04 71.07 23.55
N GLN A 913 42.78 72.37 23.52
CA GLN A 913 42.84 73.27 24.68
C GLN A 913 41.64 74.23 24.74
N SER A 914 41.10 74.47 25.94
CA SER A 914 39.88 75.27 26.12
C SER A 914 40.03 76.74 25.75
N VAL A 915 41.25 77.28 25.79
CA VAL A 915 41.59 78.65 25.44
C VAL A 915 43.02 78.72 24.90
N GLU A 916 43.28 79.66 23.99
CA GLU A 916 44.62 79.96 23.48
C GLU A 916 45.30 81.10 24.25
N THR A 917 44.51 81.94 24.94
CA THR A 917 44.98 83.04 25.78
C THR A 917 44.32 83.01 27.15
N LEU A 918 45.08 83.28 28.21
CA LEU A 918 44.59 83.15 29.58
C LEU A 918 45.18 84.22 30.51
N SER A 919 44.38 84.81 31.41
CA SER A 919 44.90 85.77 32.39
C SER A 919 45.68 85.07 33.49
N LEU A 920 46.66 85.77 34.09
CA LEU A 920 47.48 85.20 35.17
C LEU A 920 46.61 84.73 36.34
N GLY A 921 46.82 83.49 36.79
CA GLY A 921 46.07 82.86 37.87
C GLY A 921 44.84 82.06 37.45
N ASP A 922 44.38 82.17 36.19
CA ASP A 922 43.24 81.40 35.68
C ASP A 922 43.67 79.98 35.23
N THR A 923 42.70 79.13 34.88
CA THR A 923 42.94 77.72 34.48
C THR A 923 42.63 77.47 33.01
N VAL A 924 43.47 76.66 32.36
CA VAL A 924 43.22 76.05 31.05
C VAL A 924 42.88 74.56 31.23
N THR A 925 42.06 74.02 30.35
CA THR A 925 41.77 72.58 30.27
C THR A 925 42.29 72.06 28.95
N TYR A 926 43.18 71.07 28.99
CA TYR A 926 43.61 70.28 27.84
C TYR A 926 42.75 69.02 27.73
N THR A 927 42.31 68.69 26.52
CA THR A 927 41.54 67.47 26.24
C THR A 927 42.34 66.60 25.28
N LEU A 928 42.71 65.40 25.72
CA LEU A 928 43.43 64.40 24.96
C LEU A 928 42.50 63.26 24.58
N THR A 929 42.26 63.07 23.29
CA THR A 929 41.44 61.98 22.76
C THR A 929 42.35 60.95 22.08
N LEU A 930 42.34 59.73 22.61
CA LEU A 930 43.04 58.57 22.06
C LEU A 930 42.02 57.70 21.34
N SER A 931 42.29 57.25 20.11
CA SER A 931 41.36 56.37 19.38
C SER A 931 42.12 55.26 18.65
N ALA A 932 41.72 54.01 18.87
CA ALA A 932 42.24 52.84 18.14
C ALA A 932 41.31 52.48 16.99
N SER A 933 41.84 52.09 15.83
CA SER A 933 41.04 51.83 14.61
C SER A 933 41.10 50.38 14.15
N ASP A 934 42.31 49.87 13.89
CA ASP A 934 42.47 48.64 13.09
C ASP A 934 42.68 47.36 13.91
N ALA A 935 43.17 47.46 15.15
CA ALA A 935 43.24 46.36 16.12
C ALA A 935 43.26 46.91 17.56
N THR A 936 43.13 46.02 18.55
CA THR A 936 43.30 46.40 19.97
C THR A 936 44.75 46.74 20.26
N ALA A 937 44.99 47.91 20.85
CA ALA A 937 46.29 48.33 21.33
C ALA A 937 46.46 47.92 22.81
N TYR A 938 47.60 47.35 23.17
CA TYR A 938 47.89 46.91 24.55
C TYR A 938 49.01 47.74 25.18
N GLY A 939 49.06 47.81 26.51
CA GLY A 939 50.10 48.55 27.23
C GLY A 939 50.19 50.02 26.79
N VAL A 940 49.03 50.65 26.59
CA VAL A 940 48.91 52.00 26.06
C VAL A 940 49.36 53.01 27.12
N GLN A 941 50.43 53.76 26.84
CA GLN A 941 51.02 54.72 27.78
C GLN A 941 51.03 56.13 27.18
N LEU A 942 50.35 57.07 27.84
CA LEU A 942 50.33 58.49 27.50
C LEU A 942 51.21 59.28 28.48
N VAL A 943 52.15 60.04 27.95
CA VAL A 943 53.06 60.91 28.70
C VAL A 943 52.86 62.35 28.25
N ASP A 944 52.31 63.21 29.12
CA ASP A 944 52.10 64.64 28.89
C ASP A 944 53.03 65.47 29.79
N THR A 945 53.77 66.42 29.23
CA THR A 945 54.69 67.29 29.99
C THR A 945 54.20 68.73 30.00
N LEU A 946 53.70 69.19 31.15
CA LEU A 946 53.25 70.57 31.32
C LEU A 946 54.46 71.55 31.29
N PRO A 947 54.36 72.68 30.56
CA PRO A 947 55.42 73.67 30.51
C PRO A 947 55.59 74.40 31.85
N PRO A 948 56.77 74.99 32.14
CA PRO A 948 57.05 75.64 33.43
C PRO A 948 56.14 76.81 33.82
N GLY A 949 55.40 77.43 32.91
CA GLY A 949 54.41 78.46 33.24
C GLY A 949 53.09 77.90 33.80
N LEU A 950 52.87 76.58 33.70
CA LEU A 950 51.65 75.93 34.15
C LEU A 950 51.90 75.08 35.40
N GLU A 951 50.88 74.97 36.24
CA GLU A 951 50.85 74.00 37.34
C GLU A 951 49.66 73.07 37.19
N TYR A 952 49.87 71.77 37.43
CA TYR A 952 48.81 70.77 37.40
C TYR A 952 47.79 71.04 38.51
N VAL A 953 46.49 71.02 38.16
CA VAL A 953 45.38 71.15 39.11
C VAL A 953 44.68 69.82 39.31
N SER A 954 44.20 69.23 38.22
CA SER A 954 43.45 67.97 38.24
C SER A 954 43.44 67.32 36.87
N ALA A 955 43.15 66.02 36.83
CA ALA A 955 42.82 65.30 35.61
C ALA A 955 41.52 64.52 35.80
N THR A 956 40.80 64.31 34.70
CA THR A 956 39.68 63.37 34.62
C THR A 956 39.89 62.47 33.41
N GLY A 957 39.24 61.30 33.37
CA GLY A 957 39.50 60.27 32.35
C GLY A 957 40.64 59.31 32.71
N GLY A 958 41.55 59.68 33.62
CA GLY A 958 42.58 58.79 34.16
C GLY A 958 43.26 59.39 35.40
N THR A 959 44.02 58.59 36.14
CA THR A 959 44.84 59.07 37.26
C THR A 959 46.31 59.07 36.86
N PRO A 960 46.97 60.24 36.74
CA PRO A 960 48.36 60.27 36.32
C PRO A 960 49.31 59.93 37.47
N SER A 961 50.41 59.26 37.16
CA SER A 961 51.62 59.34 37.97
C SER A 961 52.37 60.64 37.60
N ILE A 962 52.79 61.42 38.60
CA ILE A 962 53.32 62.77 38.39
C ILE A 962 54.77 62.84 38.87
N LYS A 963 55.68 63.25 37.99
CA LYS A 963 57.08 63.52 38.31
C LYS A 963 57.58 64.73 37.51
N ASP A 964 58.06 65.76 38.20
CA ASP A 964 58.68 66.95 37.57
C ASP A 964 57.83 67.58 36.43
N GLN A 965 56.52 67.74 36.64
CA GLN A 965 55.51 68.23 35.66
C GLN A 965 55.20 67.28 34.48
N THR A 966 55.80 66.09 34.46
CA THR A 966 55.43 65.00 33.54
C THR A 966 54.32 64.16 34.17
N LEU A 967 53.21 64.01 33.44
CA LEU A 967 52.01 63.25 33.77
C LEU A 967 52.00 61.99 32.93
N THR A 968 52.08 60.81 33.56
CA THR A 968 52.01 59.52 32.85
C THR A 968 50.72 58.79 33.19
N PHE A 969 49.97 58.41 32.16
CA PHE A 969 48.73 57.64 32.26
C PHE A 969 48.93 56.29 31.58
N ASP A 970 48.72 55.20 32.34
CA ASP A 970 48.81 53.83 31.83
C ASP A 970 47.41 53.25 31.63
N LEU A 971 47.15 52.75 30.43
CA LEU A 971 45.95 52.01 30.07
C LEU A 971 46.37 50.59 29.67
N ALA A 972 45.78 49.58 30.33
CA ALA A 972 46.09 48.18 30.03
C ALA A 972 45.81 47.83 28.55
N GLN A 973 44.74 48.37 27.98
CA GLN A 973 44.39 48.23 26.57
C GLN A 973 43.47 49.37 26.09
N LEU A 974 43.46 49.60 24.79
CA LEU A 974 42.47 50.37 24.06
C LEU A 974 41.89 49.48 22.95
N ALA A 975 40.65 49.01 23.14
CA ALA A 975 39.98 48.09 22.22
C ALA A 975 39.84 48.68 20.81
N GLN A 976 39.85 47.83 19.79
CA GLN A 976 39.59 48.23 18.41
C GLN A 976 38.32 49.10 18.29
N GLY A 977 38.42 50.24 17.62
CA GLY A 977 37.34 51.20 17.44
C GLY A 977 36.99 52.03 18.69
N ALA A 978 37.62 51.76 19.85
CA ALA A 978 37.35 52.52 21.05
C ALA A 978 38.10 53.85 21.08
N SER A 979 37.48 54.84 21.71
CA SER A 979 38.09 56.12 22.03
C SER A 979 38.13 56.31 23.54
N HIS A 980 39.19 56.93 24.03
CA HIS A 980 39.37 57.29 25.43
C HIS A 980 39.76 58.76 25.55
N GLU A 981 39.11 59.48 26.44
CA GLU A 981 39.34 60.92 26.63
C GLU A 981 39.94 61.18 28.02
N ILE A 982 41.03 61.94 28.05
CA ILE A 982 41.68 62.41 29.28
C ILE A 982 41.67 63.94 29.25
N THR A 983 41.14 64.56 30.29
CA THR A 983 41.18 66.02 30.44
C THR A 983 42.17 66.41 31.53
N ILE A 984 43.11 67.31 31.25
CA ILE A 984 44.08 67.83 32.20
C ILE A 984 43.76 69.31 32.44
N THR A 985 43.41 69.68 33.66
CA THR A 985 43.26 71.09 34.06
C THR A 985 44.56 71.58 34.67
N ALA A 986 45.08 72.67 34.13
CA ALA A 986 46.31 73.32 34.60
C ALA A 986 46.05 74.81 34.88
N ARG A 987 46.68 75.36 35.91
CA ARG A 987 46.60 76.78 36.24
C ARG A 987 47.81 77.51 35.67
N LEU A 988 47.58 78.67 35.09
CA LEU A 988 48.64 79.57 34.70
C LEU A 988 49.21 80.27 35.92
N ARG A 989 50.50 80.02 36.21
CA ARG A 989 51.13 80.52 37.42
C ARG A 989 51.12 82.05 37.45
N PRO A 990 50.88 82.70 38.60
CA PRO A 990 50.86 84.17 38.70
C PRO A 990 52.18 84.87 38.31
N ASP A 991 53.31 84.14 38.31
CA ASP A 991 54.63 84.61 37.91
C ASP A 991 54.98 84.30 36.45
N SER A 992 54.03 83.77 35.67
CA SER A 992 54.21 83.52 34.24
C SER A 992 54.42 84.82 33.46
N VAL A 993 55.30 84.79 32.47
CA VAL A 993 55.62 85.97 31.65
C VAL A 993 54.52 86.24 30.63
N VAL A 994 53.91 87.43 30.69
CA VAL A 994 52.88 87.89 29.74
C VAL A 994 53.42 87.92 28.31
N GLY A 995 52.68 87.32 27.38
CA GLY A 995 53.02 87.27 25.95
C GLY A 995 54.04 86.18 25.53
N VAL A 996 54.54 85.33 26.45
CA VAL A 996 55.43 84.21 26.12
C VAL A 996 54.64 82.90 26.01
N SER A 997 54.68 82.27 24.83
CA SER A 997 53.99 81.01 24.54
C SER A 997 54.47 79.86 25.43
N GLN A 998 53.53 79.08 25.98
CA GLN A 998 53.77 77.91 26.81
C GLN A 998 53.32 76.64 26.06
N PRO A 999 54.24 75.85 25.45
CA PRO A 999 53.88 74.65 24.71
C PRO A 999 53.60 73.46 25.63
N ASN A 1000 52.47 72.80 25.44
CA ASN A 1000 52.16 71.51 26.06
C ASN A 1000 52.37 70.40 25.04
N GLN A 1001 53.06 69.30 25.41
CA GLN A 1001 53.32 68.17 24.52
C GLN A 1001 52.93 66.85 25.17
N ALA A 1002 52.23 66.01 24.42
CA ALA A 1002 51.86 64.66 24.80
C ALA A 1002 52.42 63.62 23.82
N THR A 1003 52.93 62.50 24.34
CA THR A 1003 53.45 61.35 23.59
C THR A 1003 52.70 60.09 24.01
N LEU A 1004 52.40 59.21 23.07
CA LEU A 1004 51.64 57.99 23.25
C LEU A 1004 52.43 56.81 22.70
N THR A 1005 52.53 55.70 23.43
CA THR A 1005 53.11 54.41 22.97
C THR A 1005 52.17 53.24 23.26
N TRP A 1006 52.26 52.15 22.49
CA TRP A 1006 51.45 50.94 22.69
C TRP A 1006 52.13 49.69 22.11
N GLY A 1007 51.52 48.51 22.29
CA GLY A 1007 51.96 47.23 21.75
C GLY A 1007 50.84 46.45 21.03
N SER A 1008 51.21 45.45 20.22
CA SER A 1008 50.27 44.62 19.44
C SER A 1008 49.56 43.53 20.25
N ILE A 1009 50.18 43.05 21.32
CA ILE A 1009 49.65 42.03 22.24
C ILE A 1009 50.01 42.40 23.69
N PRO A 1010 49.36 41.80 24.69
CA PRO A 1010 49.80 41.90 26.08
C PRO A 1010 51.26 41.46 26.24
N GLU A 1011 52.04 42.22 27.02
CA GLU A 1011 53.44 41.89 27.36
C GLU A 1011 54.40 41.73 26.15
N ALA A 1012 54.08 42.34 25.01
CA ALA A 1012 54.96 42.38 23.84
C ALA A 1012 56.39 42.85 24.21
N SER A 1013 57.42 42.14 23.72
CA SER A 1013 58.84 42.45 23.96
C SER A 1013 59.53 43.16 22.79
N GLY A 1014 58.93 43.13 21.59
CA GLY A 1014 59.53 43.64 20.36
C GLY A 1014 60.51 42.67 19.68
N ASP A 1015 60.70 41.45 20.23
CA ASP A 1015 61.51 40.40 19.61
C ASP A 1015 60.79 39.75 18.40
N ALA A 1016 61.54 39.01 17.58
CA ALA A 1016 61.03 38.41 16.34
C ALA A 1016 59.92 37.37 16.56
N ASP A 1017 59.89 36.72 17.73
CA ASP A 1017 58.88 35.74 18.16
C ASP A 1017 57.88 36.31 19.18
N SER A 1018 57.76 37.64 19.26
CA SER A 1018 56.86 38.35 20.18
C SER A 1018 56.02 39.39 19.42
N GLY A 1019 55.27 40.23 20.14
CA GLY A 1019 54.53 41.36 19.54
C GLY A 1019 55.39 42.60 19.34
N ARG A 1020 54.84 43.55 18.57
CA ARG A 1020 55.39 44.89 18.35
C ARG A 1020 55.16 45.80 19.55
N ILE A 1021 56.10 46.71 19.77
CA ILE A 1021 56.04 47.76 20.81
C ILE A 1021 56.37 49.15 20.23
N GLY A 1022 56.39 50.19 21.05
CA GLY A 1022 56.75 51.56 20.65
C GLY A 1022 58.19 52.00 20.95
N SER A 1023 59.13 51.07 21.14
CA SER A 1023 60.51 51.36 21.59
C SER A 1023 61.33 52.18 20.59
N ASP A 1024 60.98 52.13 19.30
CA ASP A 1024 61.72 52.81 18.23
C ASP A 1024 61.20 54.25 17.99
N GLY A 1025 60.16 54.67 18.71
CA GLY A 1025 59.48 55.95 18.50
C GLY A 1025 58.69 55.99 17.19
N ALA A 1026 58.15 57.16 16.84
CA ALA A 1026 57.41 57.33 15.58
C ALA A 1026 58.38 57.29 14.38
N GLY A 1027 58.26 56.31 13.48
CA GLY A 1027 59.23 56.10 12.38
C GLY A 1027 58.98 54.86 11.52
N ASP A 1028 60.01 54.38 10.82
CA ASP A 1028 59.99 53.24 9.89
C ASP A 1028 60.55 51.92 10.49
N GLY A 1029 60.88 51.91 11.78
CA GLY A 1029 61.25 50.70 12.53
C GLY A 1029 60.08 49.74 12.75
N LEU A 1030 60.36 48.48 13.08
CA LEU A 1030 59.32 47.47 13.35
C LEU A 1030 58.58 47.74 14.66
N ASN A 1031 59.24 48.33 15.66
CA ASN A 1031 58.68 48.63 16.96
C ASN A 1031 58.38 50.13 17.10
N ASN A 1032 57.64 50.66 16.12
CA ASN A 1032 57.34 52.08 15.93
C ASN A 1032 55.96 52.53 16.43
N TYR A 1033 55.31 51.77 17.31
CA TYR A 1033 53.97 52.07 17.84
C TYR A 1033 54.00 53.24 18.83
N ALA A 1034 54.21 54.44 18.30
CA ALA A 1034 54.28 55.69 19.04
C ALA A 1034 53.76 56.90 18.23
N THR A 1035 53.16 57.90 18.90
CA THR A 1035 52.74 59.18 18.29
C THR A 1035 52.85 60.34 19.28
N SER A 1036 52.87 61.59 18.80
CA SER A 1036 52.92 62.79 19.67
C SER A 1036 52.14 63.98 19.10
N GLN A 1037 51.66 64.86 19.98
CA GLN A 1037 50.92 66.08 19.66
C GLN A 1037 51.36 67.24 20.57
N SER A 1038 51.18 68.49 20.12
CA SER A 1038 51.47 69.67 20.93
C SER A 1038 50.56 70.87 20.64
N VAL A 1039 50.19 71.61 21.68
CA VAL A 1039 49.43 72.88 21.61
C VAL A 1039 50.14 73.98 22.42
N SER A 1040 49.69 75.23 22.37
CA SER A 1040 50.39 76.36 23.02
C SER A 1040 49.45 77.42 23.58
N LEU A 1041 49.74 77.90 24.79
CA LEU A 1041 48.96 78.91 25.54
C LEU A 1041 49.72 80.24 25.73
N THR A 1042 49.05 81.39 25.62
CA THR A 1042 49.64 82.75 25.79
C THR A 1042 49.01 83.59 26.95
N PRO A 1043 49.78 84.09 27.95
CA PRO A 1043 49.25 84.85 29.13
C PRO A 1043 48.77 86.35 28.93
N THR A 1044 47.78 86.90 29.70
CA THR A 1044 47.15 88.32 29.64
C THR A 1044 46.70 89.03 31.00
N THR A 1045 46.04 90.25 31.04
CA THR A 1045 45.65 91.14 32.26
C THR A 1045 44.36 92.09 32.18
N ASN A 1046 43.88 92.81 33.26
CA ASN A 1046 42.56 93.57 33.47
C ASN A 1046 42.56 95.17 33.49
N ALA A 1047 41.40 95.94 33.58
CA ALA A 1047 41.20 97.45 33.41
C ALA A 1047 41.10 98.44 34.64
N VAL A 1048 41.24 99.80 34.46
CA VAL A 1048 41.49 100.89 35.50
C VAL A 1048 40.81 102.31 35.24
N ILE A 1049 40.32 103.10 36.25
CA ILE A 1049 39.65 104.45 36.15
C ILE A 1049 40.33 105.57 37.01
N ASP A 1050 40.45 106.81 36.49
CA ASP A 1050 40.99 108.03 37.15
C ASP A 1050 39.95 109.20 37.27
N ALA A 1051 40.13 110.14 38.22
CA ALA A 1051 39.20 111.27 38.48
C ALA A 1051 39.88 112.61 38.89
N THR A 1052 39.43 113.76 38.35
CA THR A 1052 39.96 115.12 38.66
C THR A 1052 38.84 116.14 38.96
N LYS A 1053 38.97 116.94 40.04
CA LYS A 1053 37.96 117.95 40.48
C LYS A 1053 38.51 119.38 40.51
N THR A 1054 37.72 120.36 40.07
CA THR A 1054 38.03 121.80 40.07
C THR A 1054 36.85 122.64 40.59
N VAL A 1055 37.08 123.90 40.97
CA VAL A 1055 36.06 124.84 41.45
C VAL A 1055 36.27 126.23 40.85
N THR A 1056 35.18 126.91 40.50
CA THR A 1056 35.17 128.28 39.99
C THR A 1056 34.14 129.11 40.75
N ASP A 1057 34.50 130.33 41.15
CA ASP A 1057 33.54 131.31 41.67
C ASP A 1057 32.90 132.08 40.50
N LEU A 1058 31.59 131.97 40.33
CA LEU A 1058 30.84 132.62 39.25
C LEU A 1058 30.66 134.12 39.47
N ASN A 1059 30.85 134.60 40.70
CA ASN A 1059 30.75 136.02 41.05
C ASN A 1059 32.04 136.80 40.74
N GLY A 1060 33.17 136.10 40.60
CA GLY A 1060 34.48 136.65 40.23
C GLY A 1060 35.21 137.37 41.36
N GLY A 1061 36.46 136.99 41.62
CA GLY A 1061 37.28 137.52 42.72
C GLY A 1061 37.59 136.45 43.77
N ASP A 1062 37.94 136.88 44.99
CA ASP A 1062 38.01 135.98 46.15
C ASP A 1062 36.60 135.59 46.58
N ALA A 1063 36.38 134.31 46.93
CA ALA A 1063 35.06 133.83 47.35
C ALA A 1063 34.58 134.49 48.66
N LEU A 1064 33.47 135.22 48.61
CA LEU A 1064 32.83 135.92 49.71
C LEU A 1064 31.49 135.26 50.11
N ALA A 1065 31.00 135.63 51.29
CA ALA A 1065 29.69 135.17 51.75
C ALA A 1065 28.57 135.72 50.85
N GLY A 1066 27.85 134.82 50.18
CA GLY A 1066 26.77 135.14 49.24
C GLY A 1066 27.08 134.78 47.78
N ASP A 1067 28.31 134.37 47.46
CA ASP A 1067 28.74 133.98 46.12
C ASP A 1067 28.29 132.56 45.73
N THR A 1068 28.27 132.28 44.42
CA THR A 1068 27.90 131.00 43.83
C THR A 1068 29.14 130.30 43.27
N LEU A 1069 29.46 129.12 43.82
CA LEU A 1069 30.58 128.28 43.36
C LEU A 1069 30.09 127.18 42.42
N GLU A 1070 30.79 126.97 41.31
CA GLU A 1070 30.59 125.86 40.37
C GLU A 1070 31.75 124.85 40.52
N TYR A 1071 31.41 123.59 40.78
CA TYR A 1071 32.37 122.47 40.83
C TYR A 1071 32.31 121.65 39.54
N THR A 1072 33.46 121.26 38.99
CA THR A 1072 33.55 120.39 37.81
C THR A 1072 34.41 119.16 38.11
N VAL A 1073 33.90 117.95 37.84
CA VAL A 1073 34.61 116.67 37.99
C VAL A 1073 34.70 115.95 36.65
N ILE A 1074 35.90 115.47 36.30
CA ILE A 1074 36.19 114.70 35.07
C ILE A 1074 36.61 113.28 35.47
N LEU A 1075 36.01 112.25 34.86
CA LEU A 1075 36.32 110.82 35.04
C LEU A 1075 36.89 110.24 33.73
N GLU A 1076 37.99 109.46 33.78
CA GLU A 1076 38.67 108.88 32.60
C GLU A 1076 38.98 107.37 32.80
N ASN A 1077 38.71 106.51 31.78
CA ASN A 1077 39.11 105.09 31.77
C ASN A 1077 40.46 104.92 31.08
N THR A 1078 41.48 104.45 31.80
CA THR A 1078 42.85 104.28 31.31
C THR A 1078 43.23 102.82 31.01
N GLY A 1079 42.31 101.87 31.20
CA GLY A 1079 42.49 100.45 30.87
C GLY A 1079 42.19 100.08 29.40
N THR A 1080 42.54 98.84 29.00
CA THR A 1080 42.32 98.31 27.64
C THR A 1080 40.98 97.59 27.44
N GLU A 1081 40.13 97.54 28.48
CA GLU A 1081 38.77 96.98 28.45
C GLU A 1081 37.73 98.04 28.87
N HIS A 1082 36.45 97.82 28.52
CA HIS A 1082 35.34 98.73 28.86
C HIS A 1082 34.99 98.73 30.36
N ALA A 1083 34.74 99.90 30.96
CA ALA A 1083 34.17 100.03 32.30
C ALA A 1083 32.64 100.18 32.24
N THR A 1084 31.89 99.31 32.93
CA THR A 1084 30.42 99.31 32.99
C THR A 1084 29.91 99.59 34.42
N ASN A 1085 28.74 100.24 34.57
CA ASN A 1085 28.10 100.60 35.87
C ASN A 1085 28.89 101.57 36.77
N VAL A 1086 29.36 102.71 36.22
CA VAL A 1086 30.05 103.75 37.00
C VAL A 1086 29.06 104.63 37.77
N VAL A 1087 29.25 104.79 39.09
CA VAL A 1087 28.43 105.62 40.00
C VAL A 1087 29.28 106.78 40.55
N PHE A 1088 28.75 108.01 40.53
CA PHE A 1088 29.45 109.21 41.03
C PHE A 1088 28.71 109.85 42.22
N THR A 1089 29.44 110.29 43.24
CA THR A 1089 28.86 110.94 44.43
C THR A 1089 29.80 112.03 44.95
N ASP A 1090 29.25 113.21 45.28
CA ASP A 1090 30.00 114.35 45.81
C ASP A 1090 29.17 115.09 46.88
N PRO A 1091 29.62 115.14 48.16
CA PRO A 1091 28.87 115.79 49.23
C PRO A 1091 28.92 117.33 49.16
N ILE A 1092 27.79 118.00 49.42
CA ILE A 1092 27.72 119.48 49.49
C ILE A 1092 28.50 119.98 50.72
N PRO A 1093 29.54 120.83 50.56
CA PRO A 1093 30.35 121.32 51.66
C PRO A 1093 29.56 122.11 52.71
N ALA A 1094 29.94 121.99 53.99
CA ALA A 1094 29.33 122.73 55.08
C ALA A 1094 29.40 124.26 54.86
N ASN A 1095 28.33 124.97 55.24
CA ASN A 1095 28.12 126.42 55.01
C ASN A 1095 27.87 126.84 53.55
N THR A 1096 27.71 125.90 52.62
CA THR A 1096 27.17 126.15 51.28
C THR A 1096 25.77 125.53 51.16
N ALA A 1097 24.96 126.06 50.24
CA ALA A 1097 23.68 125.46 49.88
C ALA A 1097 23.72 125.13 48.39
N TYR A 1098 23.23 123.95 48.01
CA TYR A 1098 23.10 123.58 46.60
C TYR A 1098 22.16 124.57 45.90
N VAL A 1099 22.59 125.06 44.74
CA VAL A 1099 21.74 125.87 43.87
C VAL A 1099 20.90 124.93 43.03
N ALA A 1100 19.58 124.95 43.24
CA ALA A 1100 18.66 124.10 42.49
C ALA A 1100 18.79 124.32 40.96
N ASP A 1101 18.63 123.23 40.22
CA ASP A 1101 18.71 123.13 38.77
C ASP A 1101 20.08 123.56 38.18
N SER A 1102 21.18 123.42 38.94
CA SER A 1102 22.53 123.81 38.47
C SER A 1102 23.36 122.65 37.89
N THR A 1103 23.02 121.38 38.16
CA THR A 1103 23.83 120.23 37.71
C THR A 1103 23.74 119.97 36.20
N THR A 1104 24.90 119.80 35.56
CA THR A 1104 24.99 119.36 34.15
C THR A 1104 25.95 118.19 33.98
N LEU A 1105 25.67 117.30 33.02
CA LEU A 1105 26.58 116.26 32.52
C LEU A 1105 26.86 116.54 31.05
N ASN A 1106 28.13 116.74 30.70
CA ASN A 1106 28.56 117.11 29.34
C ASN A 1106 27.74 118.28 28.74
N GLY A 1107 27.43 119.29 29.57
CA GLY A 1107 26.67 120.48 29.19
C GLY A 1107 25.15 120.30 29.12
N SER A 1108 24.62 119.09 29.39
CA SER A 1108 23.17 118.83 29.45
C SER A 1108 22.67 118.88 30.89
N ARG A 1109 21.57 119.60 31.14
CA ARG A 1109 20.96 119.69 32.48
C ARG A 1109 20.45 118.32 32.95
N LEU A 1110 20.76 117.97 34.20
CA LEU A 1110 20.17 116.84 34.91
C LEU A 1110 19.07 117.37 35.85
N ALA A 1111 17.95 116.65 35.96
CA ALA A 1111 16.86 117.03 36.85
C ALA A 1111 17.25 116.81 38.31
N ASP A 1112 16.93 117.78 39.17
CA ASP A 1112 17.18 117.66 40.61
C ASP A 1112 16.29 116.59 41.24
N SER A 1113 16.89 115.56 41.83
CA SER A 1113 16.21 114.69 42.80
C SER A 1113 16.33 115.33 44.19
N GLY A 1114 15.19 115.64 44.82
CA GLY A 1114 15.13 116.37 46.09
C GLY A 1114 16.09 115.84 47.17
N GLY A 1115 17.11 116.64 47.50
CA GLY A 1115 18.01 116.45 48.64
C GLY A 1115 19.06 115.35 48.48
N GLY A 1116 20.16 115.65 47.78
CA GLY A 1116 21.36 114.81 47.67
C GLY A 1116 21.41 114.01 46.36
N LEU A 1117 22.27 114.43 45.42
CA LEU A 1117 22.39 113.78 44.10
C LEU A 1117 23.20 112.48 44.21
N SER A 1118 22.55 111.38 43.84
CA SER A 1118 23.11 110.07 43.55
C SER A 1118 22.69 109.76 42.11
N PHE A 1119 23.65 109.60 41.19
CA PHE A 1119 23.42 109.08 39.84
C PHE A 1119 24.28 107.84 39.61
#